data_AF-B4J2J1-F1
#
_entry.id   AF-B4J2J1-F1
#
_cell.length_a   1.000
_cell.length_b   1.000
_cell.length_c   1.000
_cell.angle_alpha   90.00
_cell.angle_beta   90.00
_cell.angle_gamma   90.00
#
_symmetry.space_group_name_H-M   'P 1'
#
loop_
_entity.id
_entity.type
_entity.pdbx_description
1 polymer ?
#
loop_
_entity_poly.entity_id
_entity_poly.type
_entity_poly.pdbx_seq_one_letter_code
_entity_poly.pdbx_strand_id
1 'polypeptide(L)'
;MSSISAQGVVERASAELSKRINGLGLRSKHHHGNNGSGSDNNTSSSNNSSSSATSSSNSSSGSGKTSVMERVTNALCGGSSSSSSNSNSNSNSNNNSSNAVAAGTQQTPDKPTRANQNASQSVAGAPTLISLSNAQQLAPASQLLMQQQQQQQQQQQQQQQQQQQQQQQQQLQAMAGSTLINSNHHMMPAPPGNMPLGAPPTPTVKSIAKQMNIMIPAPGSSPTFSTMGMVAAQKATAASGGGTPLQLRKQLPNPHLHHHHPYGGGGAAQSQTQLNQLHPPHMQSIDALLLDDRFLNRFFQYFSPYERRVLAQVCIKWRDILYRSPRYWSGLLPTLQCRDLRQMPACDRAKLYNSLIRRGFHALGLVGASDEDALDVVHSFPLASKHVHSLSLRCSSISDRGLETLLDHLQSLFELELAGCNEVTEAGLWACLTPRIVSLSLADCINIADEAVGAVAQLLPSLYEFSLQAYHVTDAALGYFSPKQSHSLSILRLQSCWELTNHGIVNIVHSLPHLTVLSLSGCSKLTDDGVELIAENLQKLRALDLSWCPRITDASLEYIACDLNQLEELTLDRCVHITDIGVGYISTMLSLTALFLRWCSQVRDFGLQHLCSMRNLQVLSLAGCPLLTSSGLSSLIQLRHLQELELTNCPGASHELFDYLKEHLPRCLIIE
;
A
#
# COMPACT_ATOMS: atom_id res chain seq x y z
N MET A 1 -12.23 3.82 -22.33
CA MET A 1 -13.12 4.88 -21.80
C MET A 1 -14.53 4.63 -22.29
N SER A 2 -15.42 4.09 -21.45
CA SER A 2 -16.86 4.03 -21.73
C SER A 2 -17.55 5.22 -21.06
N SER A 3 -18.22 6.05 -21.85
CA SER A 3 -19.00 7.19 -21.37
C SER A 3 -20.28 6.70 -20.71
N ILE A 4 -20.26 6.51 -19.39
CA ILE A 4 -21.49 6.37 -18.62
C ILE A 4 -22.17 7.74 -18.63
N SER A 5 -23.34 7.82 -19.27
CA SER A 5 -24.14 9.05 -19.32
C SER A 5 -24.57 9.47 -17.92
N ALA A 6 -24.72 10.79 -17.68
CA ALA A 6 -25.24 11.30 -16.41
C ALA A 6 -26.60 10.69 -16.03
N GLN A 7 -27.40 10.33 -17.04
CA GLN A 7 -28.66 9.60 -16.91
C GLN A 7 -28.48 8.21 -16.28
N GLY A 8 -27.48 7.44 -16.74
CA GLY A 8 -27.21 6.09 -16.23
C GLY A 8 -26.67 6.05 -14.80
N VAL A 9 -25.96 7.10 -14.37
CA VAL A 9 -25.54 7.27 -12.96
C VAL A 9 -26.75 7.53 -12.06
N VAL A 10 -27.68 8.39 -12.50
CA VAL A 10 -28.91 8.69 -11.78
C VAL A 10 -29.82 7.47 -11.66
N GLU A 11 -29.93 6.66 -12.72
CA GLU A 11 -30.72 5.42 -12.73
C GLU A 11 -30.15 4.36 -11.77
N ARG A 12 -28.82 4.18 -11.72
CA ARG A 12 -28.21 3.27 -10.73
C ARG A 12 -28.39 3.76 -9.29
N ALA A 13 -28.25 5.06 -9.07
CA ALA A 13 -28.48 5.66 -7.76
C ALA A 13 -29.93 5.48 -7.27
N SER A 14 -30.89 5.67 -8.18
CA SER A 14 -32.32 5.42 -7.94
C SER A 14 -32.61 3.95 -7.60
N ALA A 15 -31.99 3.02 -8.35
CA ALA A 15 -32.14 1.58 -8.12
C ALA A 15 -31.53 1.12 -6.78
N GLU A 16 -30.37 1.67 -6.39
CA GLU A 16 -29.69 1.32 -5.14
C GLU A 16 -30.42 1.89 -3.90
N LEU A 17 -30.97 3.11 -4.01
CA LEU A 17 -31.88 3.68 -3.00
C LEU A 17 -33.15 2.84 -2.84
N SER A 18 -33.74 2.40 -3.96
CA SER A 18 -34.95 1.56 -3.95
C SER A 18 -34.71 0.19 -3.32
N LYS A 19 -33.55 -0.44 -3.58
CA LYS A 19 -33.16 -1.70 -2.93
C LYS A 19 -32.99 -1.57 -1.41
N ARG A 20 -32.41 -0.46 -0.94
CA ARG A 20 -32.14 -0.24 0.50
C ARG A 20 -33.37 0.20 1.29
N ILE A 21 -34.30 0.92 0.67
CA ILE A 21 -35.59 1.26 1.27
C ILE A 21 -36.46 0.02 1.45
N ASN A 22 -36.44 -0.91 0.49
CA ASN A 22 -37.21 -2.16 0.57
C ASN A 22 -36.59 -3.22 1.51
N GLY A 23 -35.26 -3.15 1.77
CA GLY A 23 -34.57 -4.05 2.71
C GLY A 23 -34.85 -3.79 4.20
N LEU A 24 -35.46 -2.66 4.56
CA LEU A 24 -35.77 -2.30 5.95
C LEU A 24 -37.17 -2.77 6.41
N GLY A 25 -37.93 -3.45 5.55
CA GLY A 25 -39.34 -3.84 5.80
C GLY A 25 -39.60 -5.30 6.18
N LEU A 26 -38.59 -6.17 6.26
CA LEU A 26 -38.79 -7.59 6.56
C LEU A 26 -38.00 -8.05 7.79
N ARG A 27 -38.50 -7.68 8.97
CA ARG A 27 -38.22 -8.42 10.21
C ARG A 27 -39.40 -8.33 11.17
N SER A 28 -40.54 -8.92 10.78
CA SER A 28 -41.63 -9.19 11.71
C SER A 28 -41.51 -10.63 12.23
N LYS A 29 -41.28 -10.75 13.53
CA LYS A 29 -41.27 -12.01 14.28
C LYS A 29 -42.69 -12.55 14.38
N HIS A 30 -42.96 -13.74 13.84
CA HIS A 30 -44.08 -14.56 14.27
C HIS A 30 -43.65 -15.41 15.47
N HIS A 31 -44.07 -15.00 16.67
CA HIS A 31 -44.17 -15.89 17.83
C HIS A 31 -45.59 -16.46 17.85
N HIS A 32 -45.73 -17.77 17.66
CA HIS A 32 -46.86 -18.52 18.17
C HIS A 32 -46.36 -19.38 19.34
N GLY A 33 -46.90 -19.10 20.53
CA GLY A 33 -46.78 -20.00 21.67
C GLY A 33 -47.86 -21.07 21.60
N ASN A 34 -47.51 -22.29 22.03
CA ASN A 34 -48.48 -23.24 22.53
C ASN A 34 -47.87 -24.01 23.72
N ASN A 35 -48.66 -24.14 24.77
CA ASN A 35 -48.34 -24.77 26.06
C ASN A 35 -48.28 -26.30 25.96
N GLY A 36 -47.49 -26.93 26.85
CA GLY A 36 -47.50 -28.37 27.08
C GLY A 36 -46.54 -28.82 28.20
N SER A 37 -47.10 -28.93 29.40
CA SER A 37 -46.68 -29.55 30.67
C SER A 37 -45.71 -30.75 30.69
N GLY A 38 -44.94 -30.86 31.79
CA GLY A 38 -44.35 -32.10 32.34
C GLY A 38 -42.93 -31.87 32.89
N SER A 39 -42.74 -31.45 34.14
CA SER A 39 -42.57 -32.26 35.38
C SER A 39 -41.16 -32.87 35.57
N ASP A 40 -40.69 -32.76 36.82
CA ASP A 40 -39.57 -33.48 37.48
C ASP A 40 -38.14 -32.95 37.27
N ASN A 41 -37.23 -32.96 38.24
CA ASN A 41 -37.21 -32.82 39.69
C ASN A 41 -35.72 -32.71 40.10
N ASN A 42 -35.44 -32.21 41.30
CA ASN A 42 -34.22 -32.44 42.11
C ASN A 42 -32.92 -31.67 41.76
N THR A 43 -32.54 -30.64 42.54
CA THR A 43 -31.72 -30.67 43.80
C THR A 43 -30.26 -31.08 43.55
N SER A 44 -29.19 -30.46 44.08
CA SER A 44 -28.98 -29.40 45.08
C SER A 44 -27.47 -29.17 45.23
N SER A 45 -27.09 -27.99 45.74
CA SER A 45 -26.00 -27.73 46.73
C SER A 45 -24.57 -28.21 46.43
N SER A 46 -23.57 -27.35 46.15
CA SER A 46 -22.89 -26.36 47.01
C SER A 46 -21.76 -26.90 47.93
N ASN A 47 -20.70 -26.08 48.01
CA ASN A 47 -19.61 -25.98 49.00
C ASN A 47 -18.27 -26.65 48.63
N ASN A 48 -17.16 -25.91 48.48
CA ASN A 48 -16.37 -25.02 49.37
C ASN A 48 -15.34 -25.75 50.24
N SER A 49 -14.26 -24.99 50.55
CA SER A 49 -13.14 -25.21 51.49
C SER A 49 -11.99 -26.10 50.99
N SER A 50 -10.69 -25.87 51.19
CA SER A 50 -9.78 -24.79 51.65
C SER A 50 -8.63 -25.49 52.42
N SER A 51 -7.36 -25.06 52.24
CA SER A 51 -6.20 -25.12 53.17
C SER A 51 -4.92 -25.50 52.41
N SER A 52 -3.99 -24.59 52.10
CA SER A 52 -2.93 -23.97 52.94
C SER A 52 -1.80 -24.91 53.39
N ALA A 53 -0.58 -24.67 52.88
CA ALA A 53 0.66 -24.76 53.66
C ALA A 53 1.83 -24.06 52.91
N THR A 54 2.62 -23.35 53.70
CA THR A 54 3.72 -22.42 53.40
C THR A 54 5.10 -23.07 53.53
N SER A 55 6.10 -22.64 52.71
CA SER A 55 7.43 -22.19 53.18
C SER A 55 8.42 -21.84 52.03
N SER A 56 8.89 -20.58 52.01
CA SER A 56 10.26 -20.04 51.75
C SER A 56 11.31 -20.90 51.01
N SER A 57 12.23 -20.40 50.16
CA SER A 57 12.71 -19.05 49.81
C SER A 57 13.78 -19.15 48.70
N ASN A 58 13.93 -18.05 47.94
CA ASN A 58 15.12 -17.54 47.22
C ASN A 58 15.54 -18.04 45.82
N SER A 59 15.51 -17.03 44.92
CA SER A 59 16.45 -16.68 43.84
C SER A 59 16.65 -17.65 42.67
N SER A 60 16.11 -17.30 41.50
CA SER A 60 16.84 -16.53 40.47
C SER A 60 16.03 -16.50 39.17
N SER A 61 16.10 -15.35 38.51
CA SER A 61 15.48 -15.02 37.23
C SER A 61 15.88 -15.98 36.11
N GLY A 62 14.90 -16.69 35.56
CA GLY A 62 15.02 -17.41 34.30
C GLY A 62 13.68 -17.37 33.59
N SER A 63 13.50 -16.41 32.69
CA SER A 63 12.38 -16.39 31.76
C SER A 63 12.54 -17.59 30.83
N GLY A 64 11.80 -18.66 31.10
CA GLY A 64 11.66 -19.80 30.20
C GLY A 64 10.96 -19.37 28.92
N LYS A 65 11.73 -18.88 27.95
CA LYS A 65 11.33 -18.88 26.55
C LYS A 65 11.64 -20.28 26.02
N THR A 66 10.62 -21.08 25.75
CA THR A 66 10.76 -22.24 24.86
C THR A 66 11.37 -21.75 23.56
N SER A 67 12.47 -22.35 23.12
CA SER A 67 13.19 -21.93 21.92
C SER A 67 12.26 -21.98 20.70
N VAL A 68 12.36 -21.01 19.77
CA VAL A 68 11.62 -21.05 18.50
C VAL A 68 11.84 -22.39 17.80
N MET A 69 13.07 -22.92 17.86
CA MET A 69 13.43 -24.26 17.38
C MET A 69 12.62 -25.39 18.02
N GLU A 70 12.28 -25.29 19.31
CA GLU A 70 11.45 -26.27 20.00
C GLU A 70 9.99 -26.20 19.55
N ARG A 71 9.48 -24.99 19.28
CA ARG A 71 8.15 -24.78 18.69
C ARG A 71 8.08 -25.27 17.24
N VAL A 72 9.11 -25.01 16.45
CA VAL A 72 9.26 -25.46 15.05
C VAL A 72 9.36 -26.99 15.01
N THR A 73 10.20 -27.59 15.85
CA THR A 73 10.31 -29.07 15.93
C THR A 73 8.97 -29.69 16.32
N ASN A 74 8.25 -29.12 17.28
CA ASN A 74 6.93 -29.60 17.66
C ASN A 74 5.86 -29.38 16.57
N ALA A 75 5.98 -28.30 15.77
CA ALA A 75 5.08 -28.01 14.64
C ALA A 75 5.36 -28.90 13.41
N LEU A 76 6.62 -29.26 13.16
CA LEU A 76 7.04 -30.12 12.04
C LEU A 76 6.88 -31.62 12.39
N CYS A 77 7.06 -32.01 13.66
CA CYS A 77 7.04 -33.40 14.11
C CYS A 77 5.68 -33.88 14.68
N GLY A 78 4.59 -33.15 14.44
CA GLY A 78 3.25 -33.50 14.92
C GLY A 78 2.64 -34.73 14.22
N GLY A 79 3.08 -35.94 14.60
CA GLY A 79 2.46 -37.18 14.18
C GLY A 79 3.22 -38.45 14.58
N SER A 80 2.70 -39.18 15.57
CA SER A 80 3.03 -40.56 15.97
C SER A 80 4.13 -40.75 17.02
N SER A 81 3.71 -40.79 18.29
CA SER A 81 4.44 -41.40 19.38
C SER A 81 4.30 -42.93 19.33
N SER A 82 5.41 -43.66 19.14
CA SER A 82 5.57 -45.02 19.66
C SER A 82 7.01 -45.26 20.09
N SER A 83 7.13 -45.57 21.37
CA SER A 83 8.31 -45.84 22.19
C SER A 83 9.12 -47.10 21.82
N SER A 84 10.31 -47.18 22.44
CA SER A 84 11.20 -48.34 22.73
C SER A 84 12.35 -48.59 21.75
N SER A 85 13.61 -48.89 22.13
CA SER A 85 14.38 -48.92 23.39
C SER A 85 15.87 -49.15 23.06
N ASN A 86 16.77 -48.50 23.81
CA ASN A 86 18.10 -48.96 24.29
C ASN A 86 19.01 -49.87 23.44
N SER A 87 20.28 -49.48 23.24
CA SER A 87 21.45 -50.03 24.00
C SER A 87 22.83 -49.61 23.45
N ASN A 88 23.73 -49.33 24.40
CA ASN A 88 25.19 -49.16 24.32
C ASN A 88 25.95 -50.16 23.42
N SER A 89 27.11 -49.76 22.87
CA SER A 89 28.44 -50.23 23.34
C SER A 89 29.62 -49.69 22.50
N ASN A 90 30.64 -49.23 23.22
CA ASN A 90 32.04 -49.09 22.80
C ASN A 90 32.60 -50.40 22.21
N SER A 91 33.58 -50.33 21.29
CA SER A 91 34.94 -50.90 21.43
C SER A 91 35.82 -50.74 20.19
N ASN A 92 37.08 -50.36 20.46
CA ASN A 92 38.29 -50.44 19.62
C ASN A 92 38.47 -51.77 18.88
N SER A 93 39.17 -51.76 17.73
CA SER A 93 40.59 -52.18 17.62
C SER A 93 41.07 -52.39 16.17
N ASN A 94 42.22 -51.75 15.87
CA ASN A 94 43.34 -52.10 14.99
C ASN A 94 43.34 -53.43 14.19
N ASN A 95 43.87 -53.38 12.95
CA ASN A 95 45.23 -53.87 12.64
C ASN A 95 45.67 -53.67 11.17
N ASN A 96 46.89 -53.13 11.00
CA ASN A 96 48.05 -53.57 10.17
C ASN A 96 47.83 -54.05 8.71
N SER A 97 48.69 -53.83 7.71
CA SER A 97 50.13 -53.48 7.58
C SER A 97 50.38 -53.31 6.05
N SER A 98 51.34 -52.56 5.49
CA SER A 98 52.78 -52.93 5.38
C SER A 98 53.60 -51.86 4.61
N ASN A 99 54.73 -51.50 5.21
CA ASN A 99 56.04 -50.96 4.74
C ASN A 99 56.38 -50.78 3.25
N ALA A 100 57.04 -49.66 2.87
CA ALA A 100 58.52 -49.55 2.87
C ALA A 100 59.13 -48.19 2.37
N VAL A 101 59.79 -47.45 3.29
CA VAL A 101 61.20 -46.90 3.29
C VAL A 101 61.69 -46.06 2.07
N ALA A 102 62.30 -44.85 2.14
CA ALA A 102 63.17 -44.14 3.12
C ALA A 102 62.98 -42.59 3.00
N ALA A 103 62.80 -41.84 4.10
CA ALA A 103 63.80 -41.06 4.91
C ALA A 103 64.29 -39.73 4.24
N GLY A 104 64.28 -38.53 4.84
CA GLY A 104 63.95 -37.91 6.13
C GLY A 104 63.94 -36.37 5.88
N THR A 105 63.51 -35.43 6.71
CA THR A 105 63.44 -35.29 8.18
C THR A 105 62.63 -34.01 8.49
N GLN A 106 61.73 -34.07 9.48
CA GLN A 106 61.37 -33.08 10.53
C GLN A 106 61.19 -31.57 10.20
N GLN A 107 60.36 -30.78 10.88
CA GLN A 107 59.16 -30.84 11.73
C GLN A 107 58.95 -29.37 12.17
N THR A 108 57.75 -28.79 11.99
CA THR A 108 56.98 -27.79 12.79
C THR A 108 57.69 -26.63 13.57
N PRO A 109 57.05 -25.52 14.00
CA PRO A 109 55.61 -25.28 14.19
C PRO A 109 55.09 -23.83 13.85
N ASP A 110 53.80 -23.61 14.17
CA ASP A 110 53.16 -22.35 14.63
C ASP A 110 52.57 -21.27 13.68
N LYS A 111 51.35 -20.88 14.06
CA LYS A 111 50.52 -19.70 13.70
C LYS A 111 51.04 -18.44 14.44
N PRO A 112 50.65 -17.16 14.16
CA PRO A 112 49.24 -16.70 14.19
C PRO A 112 48.88 -15.44 13.34
N THR A 113 47.66 -14.93 13.57
CA THR A 113 46.91 -13.82 12.95
C THR A 113 47.35 -12.38 13.26
N ARG A 114 47.18 -11.49 12.25
CA ARG A 114 46.58 -10.12 12.20
C ARG A 114 47.16 -8.95 13.04
N ALA A 115 47.47 -7.83 12.36
CA ALA A 115 47.36 -6.45 12.89
C ALA A 115 47.22 -5.43 11.73
N ASN A 116 46.72 -4.24 12.08
CA ASN A 116 45.95 -3.31 11.26
C ASN A 116 46.62 -1.91 11.21
N GLN A 117 46.07 -1.03 10.35
CA GLN A 117 46.01 0.45 10.44
C GLN A 117 47.13 1.38 9.91
N ASN A 118 46.64 2.40 9.15
CA ASN A 118 46.91 3.87 9.15
C ASN A 118 48.37 4.37 9.29
N ALA A 119 48.79 5.57 8.88
CA ALA A 119 48.38 6.71 8.05
C ALA A 119 49.47 7.80 8.28
N SER A 120 49.44 8.93 7.56
CA SER A 120 50.21 10.18 7.77
C SER A 120 51.68 10.13 7.28
N GLN A 121 52.31 11.12 6.64
CA GLN A 121 52.22 12.60 6.55
C GLN A 121 52.98 13.01 5.26
N SER A 122 52.40 13.80 4.35
CA SER A 122 52.54 15.27 4.25
C SER A 122 53.85 15.81 3.63
N VAL A 123 53.66 16.70 2.64
CA VAL A 123 54.50 17.86 2.25
C VAL A 123 55.53 17.70 1.11
N ALA A 124 55.10 18.27 -0.02
CA ALA A 124 55.79 19.19 -0.94
C ALA A 124 57.01 18.76 -1.77
N GLY A 125 56.96 19.18 -3.04
CA GLY A 125 58.12 19.75 -3.71
C GLY A 125 58.69 18.90 -4.85
N ALA A 126 58.09 19.05 -6.03
CA ALA A 126 58.83 18.99 -7.30
C ALA A 126 60.06 19.94 -7.22
N PRO A 127 61.17 19.74 -7.99
CA PRO A 127 61.10 19.42 -9.41
C PRO A 127 62.14 18.42 -9.97
N THR A 128 61.71 17.81 -11.07
CA THR A 128 62.44 17.41 -12.30
C THR A 128 63.92 17.80 -12.42
N LEU A 129 64.71 16.90 -13.02
CA LEU A 129 65.30 17.07 -14.37
C LEU A 129 66.20 15.88 -14.77
N ILE A 130 66.09 15.51 -16.07
CA ILE A 130 67.19 15.11 -16.99
C ILE A 130 67.78 13.70 -16.74
N SER A 131 67.96 12.79 -17.69
CA SER A 131 67.91 12.80 -19.16
C SER A 131 68.38 11.43 -19.68
N LEU A 132 67.84 11.02 -20.84
CA LEU A 132 68.45 10.30 -22.00
C LEU A 132 69.45 9.15 -21.70
N SER A 133 69.45 7.99 -22.37
CA SER A 133 69.11 7.70 -23.77
C SER A 133 69.34 6.21 -24.04
N ASN A 134 68.52 5.67 -24.97
CA ASN A 134 68.79 4.65 -25.99
C ASN A 134 69.65 3.41 -25.65
N ALA A 135 69.01 2.23 -25.73
CA ALA A 135 69.25 1.27 -26.82
C ALA A 135 68.12 0.21 -26.89
N GLN A 136 67.48 0.15 -28.07
CA GLN A 136 66.75 -0.98 -28.65
C GLN A 136 67.66 -2.24 -28.69
N GLN A 137 67.24 -3.52 -28.81
CA GLN A 137 66.02 -4.18 -29.32
C GLN A 137 66.18 -5.70 -29.08
N LEU A 138 65.07 -6.45 -28.97
CA LEU A 138 64.75 -7.75 -29.63
C LEU A 138 63.92 -8.71 -28.74
N ALA A 139 62.63 -8.89 -29.09
CA ALA A 139 61.79 -10.08 -28.82
C ALA A 139 60.46 -9.98 -29.64
N PRO A 140 59.64 -11.06 -29.81
CA PRO A 140 59.75 -11.98 -30.95
C PRO A 140 58.43 -12.14 -31.77
N ALA A 141 58.56 -12.68 -32.98
CA ALA A 141 57.49 -12.82 -33.99
C ALA A 141 56.24 -13.62 -33.57
N SER A 142 56.26 -14.33 -32.45
CA SER A 142 55.16 -15.16 -31.94
C SER A 142 54.01 -14.36 -31.32
N GLN A 143 54.26 -13.17 -30.75
CA GLN A 143 53.19 -12.31 -30.20
C GLN A 143 52.36 -11.62 -31.31
N LEU A 144 52.99 -11.26 -32.43
CA LEU A 144 52.31 -10.65 -33.56
C LEU A 144 51.34 -11.62 -34.25
N LEU A 145 51.69 -12.90 -34.35
CA LEU A 145 50.82 -13.91 -34.95
C LEU A 145 49.58 -14.18 -34.10
N MET A 146 49.73 -14.22 -32.77
CA MET A 146 48.62 -14.45 -31.84
C MET A 146 47.67 -13.24 -31.79
N GLN A 147 48.21 -12.02 -31.86
CA GLN A 147 47.41 -10.80 -31.93
C GLN A 147 46.63 -10.69 -33.26
N GLN A 148 47.24 -11.10 -34.38
CA GLN A 148 46.55 -11.13 -35.68
C GLN A 148 45.39 -12.15 -35.69
N GLN A 149 45.58 -13.32 -35.07
CA GLN A 149 44.55 -14.34 -34.98
C GLN A 149 43.37 -13.90 -34.08
N GLN A 150 43.64 -13.18 -32.99
CA GLN A 150 42.61 -12.59 -32.14
C GLN A 150 41.79 -11.52 -32.86
N GLN A 151 42.44 -10.68 -33.68
CA GLN A 151 41.75 -9.67 -34.49
C GLN A 151 40.85 -10.29 -35.55
N GLN A 152 41.26 -11.37 -36.21
CA GLN A 152 40.41 -12.08 -37.17
C GLN A 152 39.18 -12.71 -36.51
N GLN A 153 39.31 -13.29 -35.31
CA GLN A 153 38.16 -13.82 -34.56
C GLN A 153 37.16 -12.74 -34.17
N GLN A 154 37.63 -11.56 -33.74
CA GLN A 154 36.73 -10.44 -33.43
C GLN A 154 35.98 -9.92 -34.67
N GLN A 155 36.65 -9.85 -35.83
CA GLN A 155 35.98 -9.45 -37.07
C GLN A 155 34.91 -10.46 -37.52
N GLN A 156 35.16 -11.77 -37.37
CA GLN A 156 34.15 -12.79 -37.68
C GLN A 156 32.93 -12.72 -36.75
N GLN A 157 33.12 -12.47 -35.45
CA GLN A 157 32.00 -12.31 -34.52
C GLN A 157 31.15 -11.07 -34.85
N GLN A 158 31.76 -9.95 -35.22
CA GLN A 158 31.01 -8.76 -35.62
C GLN A 158 30.21 -8.98 -36.91
N GLN A 159 30.76 -9.69 -37.91
CA GLN A 159 30.01 -10.02 -39.12
C GLN A 159 28.82 -10.94 -38.86
N GLN A 160 28.96 -11.92 -37.96
CA GLN A 160 27.82 -12.78 -37.57
C GLN A 160 26.72 -12.00 -36.86
N GLN A 161 27.06 -11.07 -35.97
CA GLN A 161 26.06 -10.22 -35.31
C GLN A 161 25.31 -9.31 -36.30
N GLN A 162 26.00 -8.73 -37.28
CA GLN A 162 25.35 -7.93 -38.31
C GLN A 162 24.42 -8.75 -39.20
N GLN A 163 24.79 -9.99 -39.56
CA GLN A 163 23.90 -10.88 -40.31
C GLN A 163 22.65 -11.28 -39.52
N GLN A 164 22.78 -11.53 -38.21
CA GLN A 164 21.62 -11.81 -37.36
C GLN A 164 20.67 -10.61 -37.25
N GLN A 165 21.20 -9.39 -37.10
CA GLN A 165 20.37 -8.18 -37.09
C GLN A 165 19.65 -7.97 -38.43
N GLN A 166 20.31 -8.20 -39.57
CA GLN A 166 19.66 -8.11 -40.89
C GLN A 166 18.55 -9.16 -41.07
N GLN A 167 18.75 -10.40 -40.63
CA GLN A 167 17.71 -11.43 -40.69
C GLN A 167 16.50 -11.08 -39.81
N GLN A 168 16.75 -10.53 -38.61
CA GLN A 168 15.68 -10.13 -37.70
C GLN A 168 14.88 -8.94 -38.27
N GLN A 169 15.54 -8.01 -38.95
CA GLN A 169 14.89 -6.88 -39.61
C GLN A 169 14.09 -7.30 -40.85
N GLN A 170 14.55 -8.32 -41.60
CA GLN A 170 13.78 -8.92 -42.70
C GLN A 170 12.55 -9.70 -42.19
N GLN A 171 12.64 -10.39 -41.05
CA GLN A 171 11.47 -11.05 -40.43
C GLN A 171 10.42 -10.04 -39.94
N LEU A 172 10.85 -8.90 -39.40
CA LEU A 172 9.94 -7.81 -39.00
C LEU A 172 9.23 -7.18 -40.21
N GLN A 173 9.91 -7.04 -41.35
CA GLN A 173 9.30 -6.56 -42.60
C GLN A 173 8.34 -7.59 -43.21
N ALA A 174 8.63 -8.90 -43.08
CA ALA A 174 7.73 -9.97 -43.52
C ALA A 174 6.45 -10.06 -42.67
N MET A 175 6.53 -9.78 -41.37
CA MET A 175 5.35 -9.73 -40.49
C MET A 175 4.45 -8.51 -40.77
N ALA A 176 5.03 -7.35 -41.11
CA ALA A 176 4.27 -6.14 -41.45
C ALA A 176 3.54 -6.23 -42.81
N GLY A 177 3.92 -7.16 -43.69
CA GLY A 177 3.30 -7.37 -45.00
C GLY A 177 2.06 -8.27 -45.01
N SER A 178 1.62 -8.82 -43.87
CA SER A 178 0.59 -9.88 -43.82
C SER A 178 -0.76 -9.47 -43.23
N THR A 179 -0.96 -8.20 -42.84
CA THR A 179 -2.21 -7.73 -42.21
C THR A 179 -3.08 -6.80 -43.08
N LEU A 180 -2.97 -6.86 -44.40
CA LEU A 180 -3.85 -6.10 -45.31
C LEU A 180 -4.40 -6.97 -46.46
N ILE A 181 -5.43 -7.78 -46.18
CA ILE A 181 -6.37 -8.27 -47.20
C ILE A 181 -7.81 -8.26 -46.63
N ASN A 182 -8.73 -7.66 -47.39
CA ASN A 182 -10.19 -7.56 -47.28
C ASN A 182 -10.76 -6.58 -46.24
N SER A 183 -11.37 -5.45 -46.64
CA SER A 183 -12.59 -5.48 -47.48
C SER A 183 -12.90 -4.13 -48.16
N ASN A 184 -13.54 -4.26 -49.32
CA ASN A 184 -13.71 -3.30 -50.41
C ASN A 184 -14.52 -2.02 -50.14
N HIS A 185 -14.16 -1.02 -50.95
CA HIS A 185 -14.80 0.24 -51.30
C HIS A 185 -16.31 0.18 -51.67
N HIS A 186 -17.04 1.24 -51.32
CA HIS A 186 -17.89 1.98 -52.26
C HIS A 186 -17.84 3.51 -51.99
N MET A 187 -17.88 4.30 -53.07
CA MET A 187 -17.46 5.70 -53.16
C MET A 187 -18.56 6.75 -52.87
N MET A 188 -18.13 7.86 -52.21
CA MET A 188 -18.45 9.31 -52.40
C MET A 188 -19.94 9.79 -52.41
N PRO A 189 -20.28 11.09 -52.13
CA PRO A 189 -19.43 12.29 -51.92
C PRO A 189 -19.79 13.15 -50.67
N ALA A 190 -18.96 14.14 -50.36
CA ALA A 190 -19.23 15.21 -49.37
C ALA A 190 -20.30 16.21 -49.88
N PRO A 191 -21.09 16.84 -48.99
CA PRO A 191 -21.12 18.32 -48.91
C PRO A 191 -21.38 18.84 -47.44
N PRO A 192 -21.74 20.11 -47.16
CA PRO A 192 -20.83 21.13 -46.60
C PRO A 192 -21.30 21.77 -45.26
N GLY A 193 -20.43 22.56 -44.62
CA GLY A 193 -20.83 23.76 -43.88
C GLY A 193 -21.16 23.65 -42.38
N ASN A 194 -20.45 24.47 -41.59
CA ASN A 194 -20.74 25.01 -40.25
C ASN A 194 -22.14 24.75 -39.64
N MET A 195 -22.17 24.13 -38.44
CA MET A 195 -22.93 24.61 -37.27
C MET A 195 -22.46 23.92 -35.97
N PRO A 196 -22.59 24.55 -34.78
CA PRO A 196 -21.96 24.09 -33.55
C PRO A 196 -22.74 22.91 -32.93
N LEU A 197 -22.05 21.81 -32.63
CA LEU A 197 -22.60 20.70 -31.86
C LEU A 197 -22.85 21.15 -30.41
N GLY A 198 -24.12 21.36 -30.08
CA GLY A 198 -24.57 21.62 -28.72
C GLY A 198 -24.30 20.44 -27.79
N ALA A 199 -23.83 20.73 -26.58
CA ALA A 199 -23.74 19.77 -25.49
C ALA A 199 -25.15 19.17 -25.21
N PRO A 200 -25.25 17.87 -24.86
CA PRO A 200 -26.53 17.29 -24.45
C PRO A 200 -27.06 18.01 -23.20
N PRO A 201 -28.39 18.15 -23.05
CA PRO A 201 -28.98 18.88 -21.95
C PRO A 201 -28.63 18.20 -20.62
N THR A 202 -28.12 19.00 -19.68
CA THR A 202 -27.87 18.57 -18.29
C THR A 202 -29.18 18.12 -17.64
N PRO A 203 -29.23 16.96 -16.96
CA PRO A 203 -30.44 16.51 -16.29
C PRO A 203 -30.86 17.52 -15.20
N THR A 204 -32.09 17.99 -15.27
CA THR A 204 -32.65 18.94 -14.30
C THR A 204 -33.06 18.22 -13.01
N VAL A 205 -33.07 18.94 -11.87
CA VAL A 205 -33.55 18.43 -10.56
C VAL A 205 -34.92 17.74 -10.68
N LYS A 206 -35.82 18.28 -11.52
CA LYS A 206 -37.16 17.71 -11.79
C LYS A 206 -37.12 16.39 -12.56
N SER A 207 -36.17 16.21 -13.49
CA SER A 207 -35.97 14.95 -14.21
C SER A 207 -35.49 13.85 -13.27
N ILE A 208 -34.58 14.19 -12.36
CA ILE A 208 -34.01 13.27 -11.36
C ILE A 208 -35.08 12.88 -10.32
N ALA A 209 -35.88 13.84 -9.83
CA ALA A 209 -36.99 13.58 -8.90
C ALA A 209 -38.05 12.64 -9.50
N LYS A 210 -38.36 12.81 -10.79
CA LYS A 210 -39.31 11.95 -11.53
C LYS A 210 -38.76 10.53 -11.75
N GLN A 211 -37.45 10.39 -11.97
CA GLN A 211 -36.78 9.08 -12.17
C GLN A 211 -36.54 8.30 -10.87
N MET A 212 -36.68 8.96 -9.70
CA MET A 212 -36.64 8.32 -8.37
C MET A 212 -38.02 7.86 -7.87
N ASN A 213 -39.05 7.86 -8.73
CA ASN A 213 -40.42 7.45 -8.43
C ASN A 213 -41.04 8.16 -7.22
N ILE A 214 -40.77 9.47 -7.07
CA ILE A 214 -41.34 10.27 -5.98
C ILE A 214 -42.50 11.12 -6.51
N MET A 215 -43.67 10.92 -5.92
CA MET A 215 -44.95 11.43 -6.43
C MET A 215 -45.09 12.94 -6.16
N ILE A 216 -45.31 13.72 -7.23
CA ILE A 216 -45.51 15.18 -7.17
C ILE A 216 -47.03 15.45 -7.20
N PRO A 217 -47.64 16.08 -6.19
CA PRO A 217 -49.03 16.53 -6.28
C PRO A 217 -49.13 17.78 -7.18
N ALA A 218 -50.17 17.85 -8.01
CA ALA A 218 -50.45 19.00 -8.88
C ALA A 218 -50.80 20.26 -8.06
N PRO A 219 -50.49 21.48 -8.56
CA PRO A 219 -50.71 22.72 -7.82
C PRO A 219 -52.20 23.01 -7.71
N GLY A 220 -52.73 23.01 -6.48
CA GLY A 220 -54.12 23.39 -6.20
C GLY A 220 -54.90 22.52 -5.21
N SER A 221 -54.29 21.49 -4.60
CA SER A 221 -54.96 20.71 -3.55
C SER A 221 -54.22 20.79 -2.22
N SER A 222 -54.94 21.09 -1.15
CA SER A 222 -54.46 21.01 0.23
C SER A 222 -54.25 19.54 0.62
N PRO A 223 -53.11 19.15 1.24
CA PRO A 223 -52.91 17.76 1.64
C PRO A 223 -53.71 17.44 2.90
N THR A 224 -54.68 16.54 2.78
CA THR A 224 -55.29 15.83 3.90
C THR A 224 -54.45 14.59 4.24
N PHE A 225 -53.85 14.55 5.42
CA PHE A 225 -53.26 13.32 5.95
C PHE A 225 -54.36 12.45 6.55
N SER A 226 -54.55 11.24 6.01
CA SER A 226 -55.33 10.21 6.70
C SER A 226 -54.46 9.61 7.81
N THR A 227 -54.68 10.08 9.03
CA THR A 227 -54.19 9.46 10.26
C THR A 227 -55.01 8.19 10.52
N MET A 228 -54.38 7.03 10.45
CA MET A 228 -54.89 5.85 11.14
C MET A 228 -53.74 5.22 11.93
N GLY A 229 -53.79 5.40 13.25
CA GLY A 229 -52.98 4.64 14.20
C GLY A 229 -52.10 5.43 15.18
N MET A 230 -52.62 6.41 15.93
CA MET A 230 -52.13 6.74 17.29
C MET A 230 -53.13 7.64 18.05
N VAL A 231 -54.11 7.02 18.73
CA VAL A 231 -54.78 7.62 19.91
C VAL A 231 -55.11 6.50 20.91
N ALA A 232 -54.24 6.34 21.90
CA ALA A 232 -54.42 5.77 23.25
C ALA A 232 -53.02 5.33 23.72
N ALA A 233 -52.38 5.86 24.75
CA ALA A 233 -52.90 6.49 25.94
C ALA A 233 -51.92 7.51 26.51
N GLN A 234 -52.36 8.76 26.59
CA GLN A 234 -52.01 9.66 27.70
C GLN A 234 -53.20 9.61 28.68
N LYS A 235 -53.11 8.77 29.71
CA LYS A 235 -53.85 8.94 30.97
C LYS A 235 -53.25 8.08 32.07
N ALA A 236 -52.18 8.57 32.70
CA ALA A 236 -51.85 8.22 34.09
C ALA A 236 -51.01 9.35 34.68
N THR A 237 -51.71 10.29 35.31
CA THR A 237 -51.18 11.23 36.29
C THR A 237 -50.76 10.51 37.57
N ALA A 238 -49.71 11.04 38.19
CA ALA A 238 -49.38 11.00 39.62
C ALA A 238 -48.82 9.69 40.23
N ALA A 239 -47.54 9.68 40.60
CA ALA A 239 -47.07 9.82 41.99
C ALA A 239 -45.60 9.35 42.15
N SER A 240 -44.82 10.16 42.87
CA SER A 240 -43.59 9.87 43.68
C SER A 240 -42.53 8.91 43.12
N GLY A 241 -41.23 9.20 43.11
CA GLY A 241 -40.45 10.25 43.76
C GLY A 241 -39.00 9.78 43.93
N GLY A 242 -38.08 10.75 43.95
CA GLY A 242 -36.78 10.64 44.64
C GLY A 242 -35.60 10.11 43.82
N GLY A 243 -34.49 10.87 43.88
CA GLY A 243 -33.15 10.31 43.69
C GLY A 243 -32.35 10.92 42.55
N THR A 244 -31.72 12.06 42.84
CA THR A 244 -30.76 12.81 42.02
C THR A 244 -29.36 12.12 42.00
N PRO A 245 -28.26 12.76 41.52
CA PRO A 245 -27.63 12.52 40.21
C PRO A 245 -26.06 12.47 40.29
N LEU A 246 -25.33 12.92 39.24
CA LEU A 246 -23.93 13.44 39.20
C LEU A 246 -22.87 12.42 38.67
N GLN A 247 -21.83 12.78 37.89
CA GLN A 247 -21.34 14.08 37.44
C GLN A 247 -20.25 14.01 36.33
N LEU A 248 -20.32 15.01 35.44
CA LEU A 248 -19.25 15.91 34.97
C LEU A 248 -17.93 15.38 34.38
N ARG A 249 -17.82 15.57 33.05
CA ARG A 249 -16.61 16.03 32.37
C ARG A 249 -16.57 17.56 32.42
N LYS A 250 -15.50 18.15 32.98
CA LYS A 250 -15.26 19.60 33.08
C LYS A 250 -14.88 20.22 31.72
N GLN A 251 -15.38 21.43 31.57
CA GLN A 251 -15.13 22.45 30.55
C GLN A 251 -13.71 23.04 30.64
N LEU A 252 -13.30 23.77 29.59
CA LEU A 252 -12.75 25.13 29.71
C LEU A 252 -12.99 25.94 28.39
N PRO A 253 -13.03 27.29 28.45
CA PRO A 253 -13.84 28.18 27.60
C PRO A 253 -12.99 29.17 26.77
N ASN A 254 -13.52 29.87 25.75
CA ASN A 254 -14.18 31.18 25.86
C ASN A 254 -14.74 31.60 24.49
N PRO A 255 -15.75 32.49 24.46
CA PRO A 255 -15.55 33.73 23.70
C PRO A 255 -16.17 35.01 24.31
N HIS A 256 -15.45 36.11 24.10
CA HIS A 256 -15.84 37.50 23.79
C HIS A 256 -17.01 38.26 24.48
N LEU A 257 -16.70 39.56 24.69
CA LEU A 257 -17.48 40.78 24.41
C LEU A 257 -18.00 41.66 25.56
N HIS A 258 -17.93 42.96 25.23
CA HIS A 258 -18.26 44.18 25.95
C HIS A 258 -19.75 44.33 26.38
N HIS A 259 -19.93 45.01 27.53
CA HIS A 259 -20.87 46.12 27.87
C HIS A 259 -22.26 46.21 27.21
N HIS A 260 -23.34 46.73 27.80
CA HIS A 260 -23.73 47.24 29.13
C HIS A 260 -25.27 47.38 29.08
N HIS A 261 -25.94 47.20 30.23
CA HIS A 261 -27.35 47.56 30.49
C HIS A 261 -27.43 48.98 31.09
N PRO A 262 -28.61 49.66 31.13
CA PRO A 262 -29.40 49.62 32.39
C PRO A 262 -30.94 49.86 32.34
N TYR A 263 -31.61 49.21 33.32
CA TYR A 263 -32.70 49.60 34.25
C TYR A 263 -34.12 50.16 33.90
N GLY A 264 -35.11 49.51 34.57
CA GLY A 264 -36.38 50.05 35.14
C GLY A 264 -37.67 49.66 34.40
N GLY A 265 -38.78 49.16 34.96
CA GLY A 265 -39.24 48.80 36.31
C GLY A 265 -40.80 48.71 36.33
N GLY A 266 -41.39 47.59 36.80
CA GLY A 266 -42.72 47.50 37.44
C GLY A 266 -44.01 47.27 36.61
N GLY A 267 -44.75 46.18 36.91
CA GLY A 267 -46.23 46.22 37.05
C GLY A 267 -47.15 45.49 36.06
N ALA A 268 -47.41 44.21 36.32
CA ALA A 268 -48.68 43.46 36.15
C ALA A 268 -49.52 43.51 34.83
N ALA A 269 -49.52 42.39 34.09
CA ALA A 269 -50.74 41.77 33.54
C ALA A 269 -50.44 40.32 33.12
N GLN A 270 -51.35 39.40 33.45
CA GLN A 270 -51.27 37.98 33.13
C GLN A 270 -51.34 37.73 31.62
N SER A 271 -50.39 36.98 31.07
CA SER A 271 -50.61 36.18 29.87
C SER A 271 -49.61 35.03 29.83
N GLN A 272 -50.14 33.81 29.90
CA GLN A 272 -49.41 32.54 29.75
C GLN A 272 -48.57 32.57 28.46
N THR A 273 -47.25 32.63 28.58
CA THR A 273 -46.34 32.32 27.47
C THR A 273 -46.17 30.82 27.40
N GLN A 274 -46.88 30.21 26.44
CA GLN A 274 -46.65 28.85 25.96
C GLN A 274 -45.15 28.63 25.69
N LEU A 275 -44.61 27.52 26.19
CA LEU A 275 -43.40 26.93 25.65
C LEU A 275 -43.63 26.67 24.15
N ASN A 276 -43.07 27.51 23.29
CA ASN A 276 -42.96 27.21 21.88
C ASN A 276 -42.02 26.02 21.71
N GLN A 277 -42.63 24.83 21.62
CA GLN A 277 -42.03 23.66 21.01
C GLN A 277 -41.59 24.04 19.59
N LEU A 278 -40.28 24.15 19.39
CA LEU A 278 -39.67 24.18 18.05
C LEU A 278 -40.01 22.86 17.36
N HIS A 279 -41.13 22.83 16.65
CA HIS A 279 -41.45 21.78 15.69
C HIS A 279 -40.31 21.69 14.65
N PRO A 280 -39.86 20.50 14.27
CA PRO A 280 -39.03 20.36 13.08
C PRO A 280 -39.83 20.90 11.87
N PRO A 281 -39.19 21.62 10.94
CA PRO A 281 -39.91 22.27 9.85
C PRO A 281 -40.67 21.21 9.05
N HIS A 282 -41.96 21.43 8.88
CA HIS A 282 -42.85 20.62 8.05
C HIS A 282 -42.34 20.69 6.60
N MET A 283 -41.56 19.70 6.15
CA MET A 283 -41.01 19.69 4.79
C MET A 283 -42.10 19.26 3.80
N GLN A 284 -42.42 20.11 2.84
CA GLN A 284 -43.64 19.97 2.02
C GLN A 284 -43.41 19.56 0.54
N SER A 285 -42.18 19.32 0.05
CA SER A 285 -41.95 18.76 -1.31
C SER A 285 -40.55 18.14 -1.49
N ILE A 286 -40.37 17.22 -2.44
CA ILE A 286 -39.01 16.69 -2.72
C ILE A 286 -38.09 17.74 -3.35
N ASP A 287 -38.65 18.71 -4.07
CA ASP A 287 -37.87 19.84 -4.60
C ASP A 287 -37.22 20.64 -3.45
N ALA A 288 -37.94 20.81 -2.33
CA ALA A 288 -37.37 21.43 -1.13
C ALA A 288 -36.30 20.55 -0.48
N LEU A 289 -36.47 19.22 -0.48
CA LEU A 289 -35.49 18.27 0.04
C LEU A 289 -34.20 18.26 -0.80
N LEU A 290 -34.30 18.29 -2.12
CA LEU A 290 -33.18 18.33 -3.06
C LEU A 290 -32.46 19.69 -3.10
N LEU A 291 -32.88 20.65 -2.27
CA LEU A 291 -32.20 21.93 -2.06
C LEU A 291 -31.75 22.13 -0.60
N ASP A 292 -32.17 21.26 0.34
CA ASP A 292 -31.81 21.34 1.76
C ASP A 292 -30.37 20.88 1.99
N ASP A 293 -29.56 21.75 2.61
CA ASP A 293 -28.14 21.50 2.84
C ASP A 293 -27.89 20.27 3.73
N ARG A 294 -28.73 20.03 4.75
CA ARG A 294 -28.52 18.91 5.70
C ARG A 294 -28.78 17.58 5.01
N PHE A 295 -29.88 17.50 4.26
CA PHE A 295 -30.19 16.34 3.45
C PHE A 295 -29.09 16.08 2.42
N LEU A 296 -28.74 17.08 1.60
CA LEU A 296 -27.75 16.91 0.54
C LEU A 296 -26.37 16.50 1.08
N ASN A 297 -25.97 17.03 2.25
CA ASN A 297 -24.72 16.63 2.89
C ASN A 297 -24.70 15.14 3.29
N ARG A 298 -25.85 14.55 3.63
CA ARG A 298 -25.94 13.11 3.91
C ARG A 298 -26.10 12.31 2.63
N PHE A 299 -26.92 12.82 1.70
CA PHE A 299 -27.20 12.20 0.42
C PHE A 299 -25.94 11.94 -0.40
N PHE A 300 -25.03 12.93 -0.51
CA PHE A 300 -23.81 12.78 -1.30
C PHE A 300 -22.80 11.77 -0.72
N GLN A 301 -22.91 11.39 0.55
CA GLN A 301 -22.03 10.39 1.18
C GLN A 301 -22.25 8.99 0.59
N TYR A 302 -23.43 8.70 0.05
CA TYR A 302 -23.76 7.40 -0.53
C TYR A 302 -23.16 7.15 -1.93
N PHE A 303 -22.56 8.17 -2.53
CA PHE A 303 -22.01 8.11 -3.88
C PHE A 303 -20.51 7.99 -3.86
N SER A 304 -19.95 7.28 -4.82
CA SER A 304 -18.51 7.26 -5.06
C SER A 304 -17.99 8.65 -5.50
N PRO A 305 -16.68 8.94 -5.35
CA PRO A 305 -16.10 10.16 -5.88
C PRO A 305 -16.36 10.38 -7.38
N TYR A 306 -16.39 9.30 -8.16
CA TYR A 306 -16.67 9.37 -9.59
C TYR A 306 -18.08 9.93 -9.85
N GLU A 307 -19.09 9.38 -9.16
CA GLU A 307 -20.50 9.78 -9.31
C GLU A 307 -20.74 11.20 -8.80
N ARG A 308 -20.06 11.61 -7.71
CA ARG A 308 -20.11 12.98 -7.19
C ARG A 308 -19.68 14.02 -8.22
N ARG A 309 -18.77 13.69 -9.16
CA ARG A 309 -18.40 14.60 -10.27
C ARG A 309 -19.56 14.87 -11.21
N VAL A 310 -20.41 13.88 -11.42
CA VAL A 310 -21.63 14.00 -12.24
C VAL A 310 -22.69 14.79 -11.48
N LEU A 311 -22.89 14.49 -10.19
CA LEU A 311 -23.87 15.20 -9.35
C LEU A 311 -23.54 16.69 -9.20
N ALA A 312 -22.25 17.05 -9.17
CA ALA A 312 -21.81 18.44 -9.14
C ALA A 312 -22.21 19.25 -10.41
N GLN A 313 -22.65 18.60 -11.48
CA GLN A 313 -23.08 19.25 -12.72
C GLN A 313 -24.60 19.48 -12.78
N VAL A 314 -25.37 18.93 -11.83
CA VAL A 314 -26.84 19.00 -11.83
C VAL A 314 -27.34 20.43 -11.60
N CYS A 315 -26.85 21.10 -10.56
CA CYS A 315 -27.18 22.49 -10.28
C CYS A 315 -26.11 23.18 -9.42
N ILE A 316 -26.14 24.51 -9.36
CA ILE A 316 -25.16 25.31 -8.61
C ILE A 316 -25.16 24.95 -7.12
N LYS A 317 -26.33 24.72 -6.52
CA LYS A 317 -26.47 24.37 -5.10
C LYS A 317 -25.76 23.06 -4.77
N TRP A 318 -25.93 22.04 -5.61
CA TRP A 318 -25.29 20.73 -5.43
C TRP A 318 -23.78 20.84 -5.58
N ARG A 319 -23.34 21.58 -6.62
CA ARG A 319 -21.93 21.89 -6.83
C ARG A 319 -21.30 22.58 -5.63
N ASP A 320 -21.96 23.59 -5.09
CA ASP A 320 -21.46 24.37 -3.96
C ASP A 320 -21.32 23.51 -2.70
N ILE A 321 -22.28 22.63 -2.43
CA ILE A 321 -22.22 21.70 -1.28
C ILE A 321 -21.09 20.68 -1.47
N LEU A 322 -21.01 20.07 -2.65
CA LEU A 322 -19.97 19.09 -2.97
C LEU A 322 -18.59 19.71 -2.94
N TYR A 323 -18.44 20.98 -3.33
CA TYR A 323 -17.14 21.62 -3.36
C TYR A 323 -16.76 22.13 -1.96
N ARG A 324 -17.68 22.75 -1.22
CA ARG A 324 -17.38 23.39 0.08
C ARG A 324 -16.84 22.43 1.15
N SER A 325 -17.06 21.12 1.05
CA SER A 325 -16.57 20.15 2.04
C SER A 325 -15.44 19.27 1.48
N PRO A 326 -14.25 19.24 2.11
CA PRO A 326 -13.15 18.35 1.71
C PRO A 326 -13.50 16.86 1.90
N ARG A 327 -14.50 16.55 2.73
CA ARG A 327 -14.92 15.18 3.06
C ARG A 327 -15.38 14.36 1.85
N TYR A 328 -15.79 15.02 0.77
CA TYR A 328 -16.24 14.35 -0.44
C TYR A 328 -15.09 13.94 -1.37
N TRP A 329 -13.91 14.54 -1.18
CA TRP A 329 -12.77 14.43 -2.10
C TRP A 329 -11.46 14.08 -1.40
N SER A 330 -11.47 13.92 -0.06
CA SER A 330 -10.30 13.54 0.73
C SER A 330 -9.73 12.20 0.28
N GLY A 331 -8.40 12.11 0.22
CA GLY A 331 -7.68 10.89 -0.17
C GLY A 331 -7.62 10.63 -1.68
N LEU A 332 -7.95 11.64 -2.52
CA LEU A 332 -7.89 11.53 -3.97
C LEU A 332 -6.82 12.48 -4.53
N LEU A 333 -6.09 12.01 -5.53
CA LEU A 333 -5.13 12.80 -6.31
C LEU A 333 -5.80 13.31 -7.60
N PRO A 334 -6.02 14.62 -7.77
CA PRO A 334 -6.48 15.16 -9.04
C PRO A 334 -5.32 15.15 -10.04
N THR A 335 -5.38 14.23 -11.00
CA THR A 335 -4.39 14.10 -12.07
C THR A 335 -4.83 14.86 -13.32
N LEU A 336 -4.01 15.83 -13.75
CA LEU A 336 -4.24 16.65 -14.93
C LEU A 336 -3.30 16.22 -16.07
N GLN A 337 -3.86 16.06 -17.25
CA GLN A 337 -3.09 15.80 -18.48
C GLN A 337 -2.63 17.13 -19.05
N CYS A 338 -1.31 17.39 -19.08
CA CYS A 338 -0.79 18.67 -19.55
C CYS A 338 -1.10 18.93 -21.03
N ARG A 339 -1.24 17.87 -21.84
CA ARG A 339 -1.75 17.98 -23.23
C ARG A 339 -3.13 18.64 -23.32
N ASP A 340 -4.02 18.38 -22.37
CA ASP A 340 -5.36 18.96 -22.35
C ASP A 340 -5.31 20.39 -21.81
N LEU A 341 -4.51 20.63 -20.77
CA LEU A 341 -4.30 21.96 -20.21
C LEU A 341 -3.81 22.95 -21.28
N ARG A 342 -2.88 22.54 -22.14
CA ARG A 342 -2.35 23.37 -23.24
C ARG A 342 -3.43 23.83 -24.23
N GLN A 343 -4.48 23.03 -24.42
CA GLN A 343 -5.61 23.37 -25.30
C GLN A 343 -6.62 24.31 -24.63
N MET A 344 -6.59 24.42 -23.30
CA MET A 344 -7.50 25.28 -22.54
C MET A 344 -7.00 26.73 -22.50
N PRO A 345 -7.87 27.74 -22.61
CA PRO A 345 -7.49 29.13 -22.35
C PRO A 345 -6.98 29.35 -20.91
N ALA A 346 -6.04 30.28 -20.72
CA ALA A 346 -5.43 30.55 -19.42
C ALA A 346 -6.44 30.89 -18.32
N CYS A 347 -7.50 31.65 -18.65
CA CYS A 347 -8.54 32.00 -17.68
C CYS A 347 -9.33 30.77 -17.19
N ASP A 348 -9.50 29.75 -18.04
CA ASP A 348 -10.20 28.52 -17.69
C ASP A 348 -9.29 27.56 -16.92
N ARG A 349 -7.98 27.55 -17.21
CA ARG A 349 -6.98 26.87 -16.37
C ARG A 349 -6.97 27.43 -14.96
N ALA A 350 -6.94 28.76 -14.81
CA ALA A 350 -7.02 29.41 -13.50
C ALA A 350 -8.32 29.05 -12.75
N LYS A 351 -9.48 28.99 -13.43
CA LYS A 351 -10.73 28.52 -12.83
C LYS A 351 -10.65 27.05 -12.41
N LEU A 352 -10.04 26.20 -13.22
CA LEU A 352 -9.83 24.78 -12.92
C LEU A 352 -8.99 24.63 -11.64
N TYR A 353 -7.84 25.30 -11.55
CA TYR A 353 -6.99 25.26 -10.37
C TYR A 353 -7.69 25.78 -9.11
N ASN A 354 -8.39 26.91 -9.20
CA ASN A 354 -9.19 27.42 -8.09
C ASN A 354 -10.31 26.45 -7.67
N SER A 355 -10.87 25.69 -8.61
CA SER A 355 -11.84 24.64 -8.30
C SER A 355 -11.23 23.47 -7.50
N LEU A 356 -9.92 23.22 -7.64
CA LEU A 356 -9.24 22.19 -6.86
C LEU A 356 -9.13 22.60 -5.40
N ILE A 357 -8.67 23.83 -5.14
CA ILE A 357 -8.65 24.41 -3.79
C ILE A 357 -10.05 24.42 -3.19
N ARG A 358 -11.05 24.85 -3.97
CA ARG A 358 -12.43 24.94 -3.48
C ARG A 358 -12.96 23.58 -3.01
N ARG A 359 -12.53 22.48 -3.64
CA ARG A 359 -12.86 21.09 -3.29
C ARG A 359 -12.01 20.52 -2.14
N GLY A 360 -11.02 21.27 -1.66
CA GLY A 360 -10.14 20.87 -0.57
C GLY A 360 -9.01 19.93 -0.99
N PHE A 361 -8.65 19.90 -2.27
CA PHE A 361 -7.47 19.17 -2.72
C PHE A 361 -6.20 19.88 -2.26
N HIS A 362 -5.28 19.10 -1.69
CA HIS A 362 -3.93 19.50 -1.31
C HIS A 362 -2.86 18.76 -2.14
N ALA A 363 -3.30 17.89 -3.06
CA ALA A 363 -2.43 17.15 -3.95
C ALA A 363 -2.66 17.61 -5.39
N LEU A 364 -1.62 17.56 -6.22
CA LEU A 364 -1.66 17.88 -7.64
C LEU A 364 -0.88 16.83 -8.43
N GLY A 365 -1.55 16.14 -9.34
CA GLY A 365 -0.90 15.23 -10.28
C GLY A 365 -0.80 15.88 -11.65
N LEU A 366 0.37 15.86 -12.28
CA LEU A 366 0.59 16.33 -13.64
C LEU A 366 1.19 15.20 -14.48
N VAL A 367 0.60 14.92 -15.64
CA VAL A 367 1.04 13.87 -16.56
C VAL A 367 1.48 14.48 -17.87
N GLY A 368 2.68 14.10 -18.32
CA GLY A 368 3.25 14.61 -19.56
C GLY A 368 3.59 16.10 -19.53
N ALA A 369 4.04 16.59 -18.36
CA ALA A 369 4.43 17.98 -18.17
C ALA A 369 5.79 18.27 -18.81
N SER A 370 5.92 19.44 -19.44
CA SER A 370 7.20 20.04 -19.83
C SER A 370 7.53 21.25 -18.94
N ASP A 371 8.71 21.84 -19.14
CA ASP A 371 9.13 23.07 -18.44
C ASP A 371 8.17 24.24 -18.66
N GLU A 372 7.56 24.33 -19.85
CA GLU A 372 6.54 25.34 -20.15
C GLU A 372 5.26 25.12 -19.34
N ASP A 373 4.87 23.85 -19.13
CA ASP A 373 3.71 23.52 -18.29
C ASP A 373 4.00 23.83 -16.81
N ALA A 374 5.25 23.61 -16.37
CA ALA A 374 5.72 24.02 -15.06
C ALA A 374 5.58 25.54 -14.86
N LEU A 375 6.07 26.34 -15.81
CA LEU A 375 5.92 27.80 -15.78
C LEU A 375 4.44 28.23 -15.80
N ASP A 376 3.60 27.58 -16.62
CA ASP A 376 2.17 27.87 -16.64
C ASP A 376 1.51 27.60 -15.28
N VAL A 377 1.87 26.51 -14.59
CA VAL A 377 1.36 26.23 -13.24
C VAL A 377 1.76 27.35 -12.27
N VAL A 378 3.00 27.83 -12.31
CA VAL A 378 3.45 28.94 -11.48
C VAL A 378 2.61 30.20 -11.72
N HIS A 379 2.36 30.54 -12.99
CA HIS A 379 1.62 31.75 -13.35
C HIS A 379 0.10 31.64 -13.16
N SER A 380 -0.49 30.52 -13.59
CA SER A 380 -1.94 30.28 -13.61
C SER A 380 -2.46 29.73 -12.26
N PHE A 381 -1.58 29.24 -11.38
CA PHE A 381 -1.94 28.69 -10.08
C PHE A 381 -1.11 29.28 -8.90
N PRO A 382 -1.20 30.60 -8.64
CA PRO A 382 -0.39 31.24 -7.61
C PRO A 382 -0.69 30.75 -6.18
N LEU A 383 -1.93 30.34 -5.91
CA LEU A 383 -2.35 29.83 -4.61
C LEU A 383 -1.80 28.44 -4.28
N ALA A 384 -1.21 27.73 -5.25
CA ALA A 384 -0.62 26.40 -5.06
C ALA A 384 0.49 26.42 -3.99
N SER A 385 1.30 27.48 -3.98
CA SER A 385 2.38 27.72 -3.00
C SER A 385 1.99 27.51 -1.53
N LYS A 386 0.71 27.73 -1.19
CA LYS A 386 0.17 27.63 0.18
C LYS A 386 -0.77 26.44 0.40
N HIS A 387 -1.27 25.80 -0.65
CA HIS A 387 -2.34 24.80 -0.55
C HIS A 387 -1.93 23.42 -1.07
N VAL A 388 -0.93 23.37 -1.95
CA VAL A 388 -0.44 22.11 -2.51
C VAL A 388 0.70 21.62 -1.64
N HIS A 389 0.49 20.45 -1.05
CA HIS A 389 1.36 19.74 -0.13
C HIS A 389 1.92 18.46 -0.75
N SER A 390 1.29 17.96 -1.82
CA SER A 390 1.68 16.73 -2.52
C SER A 390 1.70 16.96 -4.02
N LEU A 391 2.80 16.61 -4.68
CA LEU A 391 3.01 16.77 -6.12
C LEU A 391 3.39 15.42 -6.72
N SER A 392 2.69 15.01 -7.77
CA SER A 392 2.99 13.82 -8.55
C SER A 392 3.24 14.20 -10.00
N LEU A 393 4.44 13.96 -10.50
CA LEU A 393 4.84 14.17 -11.89
C LEU A 393 5.01 12.79 -12.55
N ARG A 394 4.25 12.52 -13.60
CA ARG A 394 4.28 11.21 -14.28
C ARG A 394 4.49 11.33 -15.78
N CYS A 395 5.41 10.52 -16.31
CA CYS A 395 5.78 10.48 -17.73
C CYS A 395 6.05 11.89 -18.29
N SER A 396 6.72 12.73 -17.49
CA SER A 396 6.94 14.15 -17.79
C SER A 396 8.31 14.34 -18.45
N SER A 397 8.38 15.19 -19.47
CA SER A 397 9.64 15.62 -20.10
C SER A 397 10.17 16.89 -19.42
N ILE A 398 10.00 16.98 -18.10
CA ILE A 398 10.41 18.12 -17.30
C ILE A 398 11.90 18.00 -17.01
N SER A 399 12.67 19.04 -17.32
CA SER A 399 14.08 19.10 -17.01
C SER A 399 14.32 19.49 -15.55
N ASP A 400 15.57 19.40 -15.11
CA ASP A 400 16.01 19.89 -13.80
C ASP A 400 15.54 21.32 -13.51
N ARG A 401 15.60 22.21 -14.52
CA ARG A 401 15.17 23.61 -14.39
C ARG A 401 13.67 23.74 -14.21
N GLY A 402 12.89 22.95 -14.94
CA GLY A 402 11.43 22.95 -14.80
C GLY A 402 11.01 22.43 -13.43
N LEU A 403 11.65 21.38 -12.94
CA LEU A 403 11.40 20.81 -11.61
C LEU A 403 11.77 21.82 -10.51
N GLU A 404 12.94 22.44 -10.59
CA GLU A 404 13.38 23.51 -9.69
C GLU A 404 12.33 24.64 -9.63
N THR A 405 11.89 25.12 -10.79
CA THR A 405 10.90 26.20 -10.88
C THR A 405 9.56 25.83 -10.20
N LEU A 406 9.12 24.58 -10.33
CA LEU A 406 7.92 24.09 -9.63
C LEU A 406 8.12 24.01 -8.12
N LEU A 407 9.24 23.45 -7.66
CA LEU A 407 9.48 23.27 -6.23
C LEU A 407 9.72 24.62 -5.51
N ASP A 408 10.34 25.59 -6.17
CA ASP A 408 10.49 26.96 -5.67
C ASP A 408 9.14 27.67 -5.45
N HIS A 409 8.17 27.38 -6.33
CA HIS A 409 6.81 27.88 -6.18
C HIS A 409 6.04 27.14 -5.08
N LEU A 410 6.21 25.82 -4.98
CA LEU A 410 5.48 24.94 -4.07
C LEU A 410 6.14 24.84 -2.68
N GLN A 411 6.30 25.98 -2.00
CA GLN A 411 7.04 26.10 -0.73
C GLN A 411 6.43 25.34 0.48
N SER A 412 5.21 24.81 0.32
CA SER A 412 4.50 24.01 1.32
C SER A 412 4.47 22.53 0.97
N LEU A 413 5.31 22.07 0.04
CA LEU A 413 5.36 20.66 -0.37
C LEU A 413 5.98 19.77 0.71
N PHE A 414 5.31 18.65 1.00
CA PHE A 414 5.75 17.60 1.93
C PHE A 414 5.89 16.25 1.22
N GLU A 415 5.19 16.04 0.11
CA GLU A 415 5.21 14.79 -0.65
C GLU A 415 5.54 15.06 -2.11
N LEU A 416 6.51 14.30 -2.64
CA LEU A 416 6.93 14.40 -4.03
C LEU A 416 6.99 12.99 -4.66
N GLU A 417 6.31 12.80 -5.77
CA GLU A 417 6.40 11.61 -6.60
C GLU A 417 6.89 11.99 -8.00
N LEU A 418 8.00 11.39 -8.44
CA LEU A 418 8.51 11.48 -9.80
C LEU A 418 8.49 10.09 -10.41
N ALA A 419 7.66 9.89 -11.44
CA ALA A 419 7.54 8.61 -12.14
C ALA A 419 7.77 8.78 -13.65
N GLY A 420 8.80 8.14 -14.21
CA GLY A 420 9.12 8.28 -15.64
C GLY A 420 9.52 9.70 -16.04
N CYS A 421 10.13 10.46 -15.13
CA CYS A 421 10.67 11.80 -15.39
C CYS A 421 12.12 11.68 -15.86
N ASN A 422 12.31 11.23 -17.11
CA ASN A 422 13.62 10.83 -17.62
C ASN A 422 14.61 11.97 -17.81
N GLU A 423 14.13 13.21 -17.94
CA GLU A 423 14.99 14.40 -18.10
C GLU A 423 15.45 14.99 -16.75
N VAL A 424 14.96 14.44 -15.63
CA VAL A 424 15.42 14.82 -14.29
C VAL A 424 16.68 14.01 -13.96
N THR A 425 17.74 14.72 -13.60
CA THR A 425 19.04 14.14 -13.25
C THR A 425 19.30 14.22 -11.75
N GLU A 426 20.36 13.54 -11.31
CA GLU A 426 20.84 13.61 -9.93
C GLU A 426 21.20 15.05 -9.52
N ALA A 427 21.76 15.84 -10.44
CA ALA A 427 22.08 17.24 -10.19
C ALA A 427 20.83 18.11 -9.98
N GLY A 428 19.75 17.83 -10.71
CA GLY A 428 18.46 18.49 -10.50
C GLY A 428 17.91 18.21 -9.11
N LEU A 429 17.92 16.95 -8.67
CA LEU A 429 17.49 16.58 -7.31
C LEU A 429 18.34 17.27 -6.23
N TRP A 430 19.66 17.36 -6.43
CA TRP A 430 20.54 18.12 -5.54
C TRP A 430 20.18 19.60 -5.44
N ALA A 431 19.74 20.21 -6.54
CA ALA A 431 19.42 21.63 -6.59
C ALA A 431 18.05 21.94 -5.96
N CYS A 432 17.04 21.08 -6.17
CA CYS A 432 15.65 21.43 -5.91
C CYS A 432 15.00 20.77 -4.68
N LEU A 433 15.59 19.70 -4.13
CA LEU A 433 15.02 19.03 -2.96
C LEU A 433 15.02 19.94 -1.73
N THR A 434 13.87 20.01 -1.05
CA THR A 434 13.70 20.88 0.12
C THR A 434 13.63 20.05 1.41
N PRO A 435 14.18 20.54 2.54
CA PRO A 435 14.27 19.77 3.79
C PRO A 435 12.92 19.47 4.46
N ARG A 436 11.82 20.01 3.90
CA ARG A 436 10.45 19.80 4.36
C ARG A 436 9.82 18.53 3.81
N ILE A 437 10.39 17.93 2.76
CA ILE A 437 9.84 16.72 2.16
C ILE A 437 9.92 15.58 3.19
N VAL A 438 8.77 14.96 3.44
CA VAL A 438 8.55 13.87 4.38
C VAL A 438 8.32 12.56 3.65
N SER A 439 7.77 12.59 2.43
CA SER A 439 7.62 11.41 1.56
C SER A 439 8.16 11.71 0.17
N LEU A 440 9.08 10.86 -0.31
CA LEU A 440 9.66 10.96 -1.65
C LEU A 440 9.54 9.60 -2.36
N SER A 441 8.98 9.61 -3.57
CA SER A 441 8.92 8.46 -4.45
C SER A 441 9.57 8.78 -5.79
N LEU A 442 10.55 7.96 -6.19
CA LEU A 442 11.25 8.04 -7.46
C LEU A 442 11.08 6.70 -8.18
N ALA A 443 10.47 6.70 -9.36
CA ALA A 443 10.20 5.47 -10.11
C ALA A 443 10.47 5.63 -11.60
N ASP A 444 11.11 4.63 -12.21
CA ASP A 444 11.39 4.58 -13.65
C ASP A 444 12.06 5.86 -14.20
N CYS A 445 12.89 6.52 -13.39
CA CYS A 445 13.71 7.65 -13.80
C CYS A 445 15.09 7.15 -14.21
N ILE A 446 15.37 7.11 -15.51
CA ILE A 446 16.58 6.46 -16.06
C ILE A 446 17.90 7.16 -15.70
N ASN A 447 17.85 8.46 -15.42
CA ASN A 447 19.03 9.29 -15.12
C ASN A 447 19.28 9.45 -13.60
N ILE A 448 18.72 8.53 -12.80
CA ILE A 448 18.87 8.47 -11.34
C ILE A 448 19.71 7.25 -10.97
N ALA A 449 20.79 7.47 -10.23
CA ALA A 449 21.70 6.45 -9.72
C ALA A 449 22.03 6.71 -8.24
N ASP A 450 23.27 6.43 -7.82
CA ASP A 450 23.69 6.48 -6.41
C ASP A 450 23.71 7.91 -5.83
N GLU A 451 24.07 8.92 -6.63
CA GLU A 451 24.19 10.31 -6.15
C GLU A 451 22.83 10.92 -5.79
N ALA A 452 21.75 10.44 -6.42
CA ALA A 452 20.40 10.83 -6.03
C ALA A 452 20.05 10.37 -4.61
N VAL A 453 20.45 9.16 -4.21
CA VAL A 453 20.29 8.69 -2.83
C VAL A 453 21.15 9.54 -1.88
N GLY A 454 22.33 9.97 -2.34
CA GLY A 454 23.16 10.97 -1.68
C GLY A 454 22.42 12.28 -1.40
N ALA A 455 21.75 12.84 -2.42
CA ALA A 455 20.93 14.05 -2.29
C ALA A 455 19.81 13.87 -1.27
N VAL A 456 19.08 12.75 -1.37
CA VAL A 456 17.98 12.41 -0.46
C VAL A 456 18.48 12.31 0.99
N ALA A 457 19.55 11.55 1.23
CA ALA A 457 20.11 11.39 2.56
C ALA A 457 20.57 12.73 3.14
N GLN A 458 21.23 13.58 2.35
CA GLN A 458 21.84 14.81 2.85
C GLN A 458 20.87 16.00 2.96
N LEU A 459 19.89 16.11 2.06
CA LEU A 459 19.01 17.27 1.98
C LEU A 459 17.68 17.08 2.71
N LEU A 460 17.26 15.84 3.00
CA LEU A 460 15.94 15.54 3.57
C LEU A 460 16.02 14.98 5.01
N PRO A 461 16.31 15.81 6.03
CA PRO A 461 16.47 15.35 7.40
C PRO A 461 15.16 14.83 8.03
N SER A 462 14.00 15.30 7.54
CA SER A 462 12.67 14.93 8.04
C SER A 462 11.97 13.85 7.21
N LEU A 463 12.70 13.19 6.31
CA LEU A 463 12.16 12.14 5.46
C LEU A 463 11.65 10.97 6.31
N TYR A 464 10.36 10.67 6.21
CA TYR A 464 9.70 9.56 6.89
C TYR A 464 9.57 8.33 5.98
N GLU A 465 9.34 8.59 4.69
CA GLU A 465 9.12 7.56 3.68
C GLU A 465 9.97 7.85 2.43
N PHE A 466 10.74 6.85 2.02
CA PHE A 466 11.50 6.88 0.78
C PHE A 466 11.19 5.64 -0.04
N SER A 467 10.72 5.84 -1.28
CA SER A 467 10.51 4.77 -2.25
C SER A 467 11.35 5.05 -3.49
N LEU A 468 12.12 4.05 -3.92
CA LEU A 468 13.02 4.15 -5.05
C LEU A 468 12.92 2.91 -5.92
N GLN A 469 12.52 3.10 -7.17
CA GLN A 469 12.63 2.12 -8.23
C GLN A 469 13.65 2.62 -9.26
N ALA A 470 14.88 2.12 -9.14
CA ALA A 470 16.00 2.53 -9.99
C ALA A 470 16.93 1.35 -10.31
N TYR A 471 17.28 1.23 -11.60
CA TYR A 471 18.07 0.12 -12.12
C TYR A 471 19.58 0.29 -11.91
N HIS A 472 20.04 1.53 -11.71
CA HIS A 472 21.45 1.89 -11.61
C HIS A 472 21.94 2.13 -10.17
N VAL A 473 21.10 1.83 -9.18
CA VAL A 473 21.43 2.01 -7.76
C VAL A 473 22.16 0.79 -7.22
N THR A 474 23.35 1.01 -6.67
CA THR A 474 24.25 -0.01 -6.14
C THR A 474 24.35 0.03 -4.61
N ASP A 475 25.12 -0.88 -4.03
CA ASP A 475 25.39 -0.92 -2.58
C ASP A 475 26.02 0.38 -2.05
N ALA A 476 26.74 1.12 -2.90
CA ALA A 476 27.38 2.38 -2.54
C ALA A 476 26.36 3.46 -2.17
N ALA A 477 25.22 3.51 -2.88
CA ALA A 477 24.13 4.45 -2.59
C ALA A 477 23.64 4.34 -1.14
N LEU A 478 23.54 3.12 -0.62
CA LEU A 478 23.05 2.86 0.73
C LEU A 478 24.06 3.31 1.79
N GLY A 479 25.34 3.45 1.42
CA GLY A 479 26.37 4.05 2.27
C GLY A 479 26.17 5.55 2.52
N TYR A 480 25.35 6.25 1.72
CA TYR A 480 25.02 7.65 1.97
C TYR A 480 24.08 7.85 3.16
N PHE A 481 23.29 6.84 3.53
CA PHE A 481 22.51 6.91 4.76
C PHE A 481 23.43 6.91 5.97
N SER A 482 23.14 7.79 6.91
CA SER A 482 23.85 7.89 8.18
C SER A 482 22.89 7.62 9.35
N PRO A 483 23.41 7.41 10.57
CA PRO A 483 22.57 7.28 11.75
C PRO A 483 21.68 8.51 12.04
N LYS A 484 21.94 9.66 11.39
CA LYS A 484 21.08 10.86 11.51
C LYS A 484 19.66 10.61 11.00
N GLN A 485 19.51 9.82 9.93
CA GLN A 485 18.23 9.52 9.31
C GLN A 485 17.46 8.42 10.05
N SER A 486 18.10 7.66 10.95
CA SER A 486 17.49 6.56 11.71
C SER A 486 16.21 6.96 12.47
N HIS A 487 16.13 8.20 12.96
CA HIS A 487 14.99 8.65 13.76
C HIS A 487 13.84 9.22 12.93
N SER A 488 14.09 9.62 11.70
CA SER A 488 13.08 10.19 10.80
C SER A 488 12.55 9.13 9.84
N LEU A 489 13.44 8.38 9.18
CA LEU A 489 13.07 7.42 8.15
C LEU A 489 12.53 6.13 8.77
N SER A 490 11.25 5.84 8.51
CA SER A 490 10.56 4.66 9.02
C SER A 490 10.20 3.67 7.91
N ILE A 491 9.99 4.17 6.70
CA ILE A 491 9.57 3.39 5.53
C ILE A 491 10.64 3.53 4.45
N LEU A 492 11.28 2.43 4.10
CA LEU A 492 12.23 2.36 2.99
C LEU A 492 11.75 1.29 2.01
N ARG A 493 11.50 1.69 0.76
CA ARG A 493 11.20 0.74 -0.31
C ARG A 493 12.18 0.90 -1.45
N LEU A 494 12.87 -0.19 -1.77
CA LEU A 494 13.85 -0.30 -2.83
C LEU A 494 13.33 -1.36 -3.80
N GLN A 495 12.62 -0.92 -4.83
CA GLN A 495 11.97 -1.81 -5.79
C GLN A 495 12.84 -1.98 -7.03
N SER A 496 13.04 -3.21 -7.48
CA SER A 496 13.79 -3.52 -8.70
C SER A 496 15.22 -2.93 -8.73
N CYS A 497 15.84 -2.74 -7.56
CA CYS A 497 17.24 -2.34 -7.47
C CYS A 497 18.13 -3.57 -7.71
N TRP A 498 18.36 -3.92 -8.98
CA TRP A 498 18.98 -5.19 -9.36
C TRP A 498 20.46 -5.32 -8.98
N GLU A 499 21.14 -4.19 -8.75
CA GLU A 499 22.55 -4.13 -8.39
C GLU A 499 22.80 -4.19 -6.87
N LEU A 500 21.75 -4.15 -6.05
CA LEU A 500 21.84 -4.30 -4.60
C LEU A 500 22.21 -5.74 -4.21
N THR A 501 23.19 -5.90 -3.33
CA THR A 501 23.61 -7.17 -2.73
C THR A 501 23.49 -7.13 -1.21
N ASN A 502 23.87 -8.23 -0.54
CA ASN A 502 23.92 -8.28 0.93
C ASN A 502 24.85 -7.20 1.52
N HIS A 503 25.84 -6.70 0.77
CA HIS A 503 26.71 -5.62 1.25
C HIS A 503 25.95 -4.29 1.43
N GLY A 504 25.01 -3.98 0.54
CA GLY A 504 24.14 -2.81 0.70
C GLY A 504 23.26 -2.93 1.94
N ILE A 505 22.78 -4.15 2.25
CA ILE A 505 21.99 -4.42 3.45
C ILE A 505 22.77 -4.13 4.73
N VAL A 506 24.08 -4.43 4.78
CA VAL A 506 24.96 -4.05 5.91
C VAL A 506 24.88 -2.55 6.19
N ASN A 507 24.86 -1.71 5.17
CA ASN A 507 24.72 -0.25 5.35
C ASN A 507 23.34 0.12 5.91
N ILE A 508 22.26 -0.50 5.43
CA ILE A 508 20.90 -0.26 5.92
C ILE A 508 20.78 -0.62 7.40
N VAL A 509 21.24 -1.81 7.80
CA VAL A 509 21.07 -2.27 9.20
C VAL A 509 21.87 -1.42 10.19
N HIS A 510 23.02 -0.87 9.77
CA HIS A 510 23.81 0.05 10.59
C HIS A 510 23.23 1.46 10.66
N SER A 511 22.77 2.00 9.53
CA SER A 511 22.33 3.40 9.45
C SER A 511 20.85 3.60 9.81
N LEU A 512 20.00 2.59 9.62
CA LEU A 512 18.54 2.67 9.73
C LEU A 512 17.92 1.56 10.62
N PRO A 513 18.40 1.34 11.87
CA PRO A 513 17.92 0.28 12.76
C PRO A 513 16.48 0.45 13.28
N HIS A 514 15.76 1.51 12.87
CA HIS A 514 14.40 1.81 13.33
C HIS A 514 13.34 1.76 12.22
N LEU A 515 13.70 1.19 11.07
CA LEU A 515 12.74 0.91 10.01
C LEU A 515 11.60 0.05 10.53
N THR A 516 10.39 0.42 10.13
CA THR A 516 9.15 -0.33 10.39
C THR A 516 8.63 -1.00 9.13
N VAL A 517 8.96 -0.46 7.95
CA VAL A 517 8.62 -1.03 6.66
C VAL A 517 9.88 -1.08 5.79
N LEU A 518 10.20 -2.28 5.30
CA LEU A 518 11.27 -2.50 4.34
C LEU A 518 10.73 -3.30 3.15
N SER A 519 10.83 -2.74 1.94
CA SER A 519 10.63 -3.51 0.71
C SER A 519 11.94 -3.58 -0.05
N LEU A 520 12.34 -4.80 -0.39
CA LEU A 520 13.48 -5.12 -1.26
C LEU A 520 12.97 -5.89 -2.49
N SER A 521 11.71 -5.66 -2.88
CA SER A 521 11.07 -6.41 -3.96
C SER A 521 11.88 -6.27 -5.25
N GLY A 522 12.23 -7.37 -5.89
CA GLY A 522 12.98 -7.40 -7.15
C GLY A 522 14.49 -7.20 -7.00
N CYS A 523 15.04 -7.14 -5.78
CA CYS A 523 16.48 -7.12 -5.54
C CYS A 523 17.11 -8.49 -5.85
N SER A 524 17.40 -8.74 -7.13
CA SER A 524 17.72 -10.07 -7.66
C SER A 524 18.99 -10.74 -7.12
N LYS A 525 19.91 -9.97 -6.52
CA LYS A 525 21.18 -10.46 -5.95
C LYS A 525 21.13 -10.63 -4.42
N LEU A 526 20.01 -10.29 -3.77
CA LEU A 526 19.79 -10.53 -2.34
C LEU A 526 19.65 -12.03 -2.06
N THR A 527 20.33 -12.55 -1.04
CA THR A 527 20.26 -13.96 -0.62
C THR A 527 19.80 -14.10 0.83
N ASP A 528 19.70 -15.34 1.30
CA ASP A 528 19.32 -15.64 2.70
C ASP A 528 20.22 -14.95 3.74
N ASP A 529 21.55 -14.87 3.52
CA ASP A 529 22.46 -14.12 4.41
C ASP A 529 22.08 -12.63 4.56
N GLY A 530 21.55 -12.01 3.50
CA GLY A 530 21.06 -10.63 3.57
C GLY A 530 19.81 -10.52 4.44
N VAL A 531 18.93 -11.52 4.38
CA VAL A 531 17.73 -11.60 5.22
C VAL A 531 18.08 -11.92 6.67
N GLU A 532 19.09 -12.75 6.93
CA GLU A 532 19.65 -12.98 8.26
C GLU A 532 20.09 -11.67 8.91
N LEU A 533 20.88 -10.84 8.20
CA LEU A 533 21.28 -9.52 8.68
C LEU A 533 20.09 -8.60 9.00
N ILE A 534 19.05 -8.62 8.15
CA ILE A 534 17.81 -7.86 8.38
C ILE A 534 17.10 -8.37 9.64
N ALA A 535 16.94 -9.68 9.76
CA ALA A 535 16.24 -10.33 10.85
C ALA A 535 16.91 -10.04 12.20
N GLU A 536 18.24 -10.13 12.27
CA GLU A 536 19.01 -9.87 13.50
C GLU A 536 18.97 -8.41 13.95
N ASN A 537 18.96 -7.45 13.01
CA ASN A 537 19.21 -6.04 13.33
C ASN A 537 17.95 -5.15 13.27
N LEU A 538 16.96 -5.48 12.44
CA LEU A 538 15.76 -4.64 12.20
C LEU A 538 14.53 -5.13 13.00
N GLN A 539 14.71 -5.30 14.31
CA GLN A 539 13.71 -5.88 15.23
C GLN A 539 12.40 -5.09 15.40
N LYS A 540 12.32 -3.89 14.82
CA LYS A 540 11.13 -3.03 14.81
C LYS A 540 10.31 -3.15 13.51
N LEU A 541 10.74 -3.99 12.57
CA LEU A 541 10.00 -4.23 11.33
C LEU A 541 8.61 -4.78 11.63
N ARG A 542 7.64 -4.19 10.94
CA ARG A 542 6.23 -4.56 10.91
C ARG A 542 5.82 -5.07 9.54
N ALA A 543 6.42 -4.55 8.47
CA ALA A 543 6.19 -5.04 7.12
C ALA A 543 7.52 -5.30 6.40
N LEU A 544 7.64 -6.49 5.82
CA LEU A 544 8.77 -6.91 5.02
C LEU A 544 8.29 -7.46 3.68
N ASP A 545 8.80 -6.91 2.60
CA ASP A 545 8.50 -7.35 1.24
C ASP A 545 9.78 -7.80 0.53
N LEU A 546 9.83 -9.09 0.23
CA LEU A 546 10.92 -9.78 -0.47
C LEU A 546 10.45 -10.35 -1.81
N SER A 547 9.35 -9.83 -2.36
CA SER A 547 8.78 -10.31 -3.61
C SER A 547 9.81 -10.26 -4.75
N TRP A 548 9.70 -11.17 -5.72
CA TRP A 548 10.59 -11.22 -6.89
C TRP A 548 12.09 -11.35 -6.55
N CYS A 549 12.44 -11.86 -5.37
CA CYS A 549 13.82 -12.17 -5.01
C CYS A 549 14.12 -13.66 -5.25
N PRO A 550 14.76 -14.03 -6.39
CA PRO A 550 14.86 -15.42 -6.84
C PRO A 550 15.88 -16.25 -6.07
N ARG A 551 16.63 -15.68 -5.12
CA ARG A 551 17.64 -16.40 -4.32
C ARG A 551 17.23 -16.55 -2.86
N ILE A 552 16.01 -16.16 -2.51
CA ILE A 552 15.42 -16.32 -1.19
C ILE A 552 14.82 -17.72 -1.10
N THR A 553 15.18 -18.45 -0.04
CA THR A 553 14.75 -19.82 0.21
C THR A 553 14.08 -19.96 1.58
N ASP A 554 13.71 -21.18 1.95
CA ASP A 554 13.14 -21.47 3.27
C ASP A 554 14.05 -21.04 4.44
N ALA A 555 15.37 -20.93 4.23
CA ALA A 555 16.31 -20.44 5.25
C ALA A 555 16.02 -18.98 5.66
N SER A 556 15.70 -18.10 4.71
CA SER A 556 15.24 -16.74 5.02
C SER A 556 14.03 -16.72 5.95
N LEU A 557 13.10 -17.66 5.74
CA LEU A 557 11.88 -17.75 6.55
C LEU A 557 12.16 -18.28 7.97
N GLU A 558 13.20 -19.10 8.14
CA GLU A 558 13.70 -19.50 9.45
C GLU A 558 14.22 -18.29 10.25
N TYR A 559 15.10 -17.49 9.63
CA TYR A 559 15.64 -16.27 10.27
C TYR A 559 14.53 -15.28 10.64
N ILE A 560 13.60 -15.01 9.71
CA ILE A 560 12.45 -14.14 9.94
C ILE A 560 11.61 -14.65 11.12
N ALA A 561 11.30 -15.94 11.16
CA ALA A 561 10.50 -16.53 12.23
C ALA A 561 11.20 -16.52 13.60
N CYS A 562 12.52 -16.60 13.62
CA CYS A 562 13.31 -16.57 14.85
C CYS A 562 13.35 -15.18 15.49
N ASP A 563 13.66 -14.15 14.69
CA ASP A 563 14.04 -12.86 15.24
C ASP A 563 12.97 -11.78 15.08
N LEU A 564 12.23 -11.73 13.96
CA LEU A 564 11.27 -10.66 13.66
C LEU A 564 9.89 -10.85 14.35
N ASN A 565 9.91 -10.84 15.69
CA ASN A 565 8.76 -11.10 16.54
C ASN A 565 7.64 -10.02 16.50
N GLN A 566 7.88 -8.90 15.83
CA GLN A 566 6.92 -7.79 15.65
C GLN A 566 6.40 -7.70 14.20
N LEU A 567 6.81 -8.62 13.32
CA LEU A 567 6.40 -8.58 11.92
C LEU A 567 4.91 -8.90 11.79
N GLU A 568 4.16 -7.97 11.18
CA GLU A 568 2.71 -8.02 10.99
C GLU A 568 2.35 -8.36 9.54
N GLU A 569 3.19 -8.01 8.58
CA GLU A 569 3.01 -8.22 7.15
C GLU A 569 4.28 -8.80 6.50
N LEU A 570 4.11 -9.89 5.75
CA LEU A 570 5.18 -10.53 4.99
C LEU A 570 4.71 -10.82 3.56
N THR A 571 5.44 -10.27 2.59
CA THR A 571 5.16 -10.42 1.15
C THR A 571 6.32 -11.16 0.49
N LEU A 572 6.02 -12.30 -0.12
CA LEU A 572 6.97 -13.24 -0.72
C LEU A 572 6.57 -13.61 -2.15
N ASP A 573 5.89 -12.71 -2.85
CA ASP A 573 5.33 -13.04 -4.15
C ASP A 573 6.43 -13.43 -5.14
N ARG A 574 6.21 -14.52 -5.87
CA ARG A 574 7.16 -15.07 -6.85
C ARG A 574 8.52 -15.43 -6.27
N CYS A 575 8.62 -15.65 -4.96
CA CYS A 575 9.76 -16.34 -4.37
C CYS A 575 9.64 -17.85 -4.67
N VAL A 576 10.15 -18.26 -5.83
CA VAL A 576 9.94 -19.60 -6.40
C VAL A 576 10.59 -20.73 -5.60
N HIS A 577 11.52 -20.43 -4.69
CA HIS A 577 12.20 -21.41 -3.84
C HIS A 577 11.63 -21.53 -2.42
N ILE A 578 10.53 -20.83 -2.12
CA ILE A 578 9.77 -21.03 -0.89
C ILE A 578 8.89 -22.27 -1.03
N THR A 579 9.02 -23.19 -0.06
CA THR A 579 8.27 -24.44 0.00
C THR A 579 7.42 -24.52 1.27
N ASP A 580 6.74 -25.66 1.46
CA ASP A 580 5.97 -25.92 2.67
C ASP A 580 6.82 -25.87 3.96
N ILE A 581 8.14 -26.13 3.87
CA ILE A 581 9.05 -26.07 5.02
C ILE A 581 9.17 -24.64 5.53
N GLY A 582 9.42 -23.68 4.63
CA GLY A 582 9.51 -22.27 4.98
C GLY A 582 8.19 -21.72 5.52
N VAL A 583 7.06 -22.15 4.94
CA VAL A 583 5.72 -21.85 5.46
C VAL A 583 5.55 -22.41 6.89
N GLY A 584 6.09 -23.60 7.15
CA GLY A 584 6.17 -24.20 8.48
C GLY A 584 6.89 -23.32 9.50
N TYR A 585 8.02 -22.71 9.15
CA TYR A 585 8.74 -21.79 10.04
C TYR A 585 7.91 -20.56 10.42
N ILE A 586 7.35 -19.85 9.43
CA ILE A 586 6.56 -18.62 9.68
C ILE A 586 5.23 -18.90 10.38
N SER A 587 4.72 -20.15 10.33
CA SER A 587 3.50 -20.53 11.06
C SER A 587 3.61 -20.38 12.58
N THR A 588 4.84 -20.29 13.10
CA THR A 588 5.12 -20.06 14.53
C THR A 588 5.03 -18.59 14.95
N MET A 589 4.91 -17.66 13.99
CA MET A 589 4.86 -16.22 14.22
C MET A 589 3.45 -15.80 14.66
N LEU A 590 3.33 -15.31 15.90
CA LEU A 590 2.05 -14.90 16.47
C LEU A 590 1.64 -13.48 16.07
N SER A 591 2.60 -12.66 15.62
CA SER A 591 2.39 -11.27 15.20
C SER A 591 1.87 -11.14 13.77
N LEU A 592 2.07 -12.15 12.92
CA LEU A 592 1.77 -12.04 11.50
C LEU A 592 0.26 -12.01 11.26
N THR A 593 -0.20 -10.98 10.56
CA THR A 593 -1.61 -10.71 10.24
C THR A 593 -1.88 -10.70 8.73
N ALA A 594 -0.88 -10.39 7.92
CA ALA A 594 -0.97 -10.40 6.46
C ALA A 594 0.16 -11.22 5.85
N LEU A 595 -0.19 -12.17 4.99
CA LEU A 595 0.75 -13.04 4.29
C LEU A 595 0.40 -13.13 2.81
N PHE A 596 1.35 -12.77 1.95
CA PHE A 596 1.22 -12.84 0.50
C PHE A 596 2.24 -13.83 -0.06
N LEU A 597 1.75 -14.92 -0.65
CA LEU A 597 2.52 -16.01 -1.24
C LEU A 597 2.17 -16.17 -2.73
N ARG A 598 1.88 -15.06 -3.43
CA ARG A 598 1.36 -15.15 -4.80
C ARG A 598 2.42 -15.76 -5.71
N TRP A 599 2.02 -16.71 -6.54
CA TRP A 599 2.91 -17.40 -7.49
C TRP A 599 4.13 -18.08 -6.82
N CYS A 600 4.02 -18.47 -5.55
CA CYS A 600 4.98 -19.36 -4.91
C CYS A 600 4.78 -20.79 -5.41
N SER A 601 5.50 -21.16 -6.48
CA SER A 601 5.23 -22.37 -7.26
C SER A 601 5.46 -23.70 -6.54
N GLN A 602 6.08 -23.69 -5.36
CA GLN A 602 6.41 -24.89 -4.59
C GLN A 602 5.58 -25.07 -3.32
N VAL A 603 4.67 -24.16 -3.01
CA VAL A 603 3.73 -24.29 -1.88
C VAL A 603 2.61 -25.25 -2.26
N ARG A 604 2.33 -26.22 -1.38
CA ARG A 604 1.34 -27.29 -1.55
C ARG A 604 0.39 -27.32 -0.35
N ASP A 605 -0.54 -28.27 -0.38
CA ASP A 605 -1.52 -28.48 0.69
C ASP A 605 -0.88 -28.73 2.07
N PHE A 606 0.33 -29.29 2.11
CA PHE A 606 1.05 -29.50 3.38
C PHE A 606 1.43 -28.16 4.04
N GLY A 607 1.86 -27.16 3.27
CA GLY A 607 2.09 -25.80 3.77
C GLY A 607 0.81 -25.17 4.32
N LEU A 608 -0.35 -25.44 3.71
CA LEU A 608 -1.63 -24.94 4.22
C LEU A 608 -2.00 -25.52 5.60
N GLN A 609 -1.59 -26.75 5.91
CA GLN A 609 -1.80 -27.33 7.24
C GLN A 609 -1.09 -26.53 8.33
N HIS A 610 0.12 -26.03 8.04
CA HIS A 610 0.84 -25.13 8.95
C HIS A 610 0.12 -23.79 9.08
N LEU A 611 -0.32 -23.18 7.98
CA LEU A 611 -1.04 -21.90 7.99
C LEU A 611 -2.33 -21.97 8.81
N CYS A 612 -3.05 -23.09 8.81
CA CYS A 612 -4.28 -23.26 9.61
C CYS A 612 -4.08 -23.02 11.13
N SER A 613 -2.84 -23.09 11.63
CA SER A 613 -2.50 -22.79 13.02
C SER A 613 -2.40 -21.28 13.32
N MET A 614 -2.29 -20.43 12.30
CA MET A 614 -2.08 -18.98 12.42
C MET A 614 -3.38 -18.22 12.68
N ARG A 615 -3.89 -18.30 13.91
CA ARG A 615 -5.22 -17.76 14.27
C ARG A 615 -5.37 -16.23 14.16
N ASN A 616 -4.27 -15.49 14.11
CA ASN A 616 -4.27 -14.02 13.99
C ASN A 616 -4.23 -13.54 12.53
N LEU A 617 -4.13 -14.46 11.56
CA LEU A 617 -4.06 -14.11 10.15
C LEU A 617 -5.39 -13.52 9.68
N GLN A 618 -5.32 -12.34 9.06
CA GLN A 618 -6.46 -11.55 8.57
C GLN A 618 -6.44 -11.46 7.05
N VAL A 619 -5.27 -11.39 6.42
CA VAL A 619 -5.12 -11.33 4.97
C VAL A 619 -4.23 -12.48 4.52
N LEU A 620 -4.73 -13.29 3.59
CA LEU A 620 -3.97 -14.37 2.97
C LEU A 620 -4.16 -14.32 1.46
N SER A 621 -3.07 -14.15 0.72
CA SER A 621 -3.09 -14.30 -0.73
C SER A 621 -2.25 -15.50 -1.15
N LEU A 622 -2.91 -16.43 -1.85
CA LEU A 622 -2.31 -17.63 -2.43
C LEU A 622 -2.40 -17.61 -3.97
N ALA A 623 -2.71 -16.45 -4.55
CA ALA A 623 -3.02 -16.33 -5.97
C ALA A 623 -1.91 -16.92 -6.85
N GLY A 624 -2.29 -17.71 -7.86
CA GLY A 624 -1.35 -18.30 -8.80
C GLY A 624 -0.45 -19.40 -8.23
N CYS A 625 -0.78 -19.99 -7.07
CA CYS A 625 -0.10 -21.17 -6.53
C CYS A 625 -0.62 -22.45 -7.21
N PRO A 626 0.16 -23.07 -8.12
CA PRO A 626 -0.35 -24.09 -9.03
C PRO A 626 -0.53 -25.48 -8.39
N LEU A 627 0.11 -25.73 -7.24
CA LEU A 627 0.12 -27.04 -6.57
C LEU A 627 -0.91 -27.16 -5.43
N LEU A 628 -1.72 -26.12 -5.21
CA LEU A 628 -2.79 -26.14 -4.20
C LEU A 628 -4.02 -26.84 -4.77
N THR A 629 -4.57 -27.78 -4.02
CA THR A 629 -5.79 -28.51 -4.39
C THR A 629 -7.02 -27.96 -3.66
N SER A 630 -8.21 -28.26 -4.17
CA SER A 630 -9.46 -27.92 -3.50
C SER A 630 -9.55 -28.52 -2.09
N SER A 631 -8.95 -29.70 -1.88
CA SER A 631 -8.90 -30.34 -0.57
C SER A 631 -8.06 -29.53 0.41
N GLY A 632 -6.85 -29.12 0.02
CA GLY A 632 -5.99 -28.28 0.85
C GLY A 632 -6.64 -26.92 1.15
N LEU A 633 -7.15 -26.24 0.13
CA LEU A 633 -7.78 -24.93 0.29
C LEU A 633 -9.05 -24.99 1.16
N SER A 634 -9.81 -26.08 1.12
CA SER A 634 -10.98 -26.26 1.99
C SER A 634 -10.64 -26.22 3.48
N SER A 635 -9.38 -26.54 3.85
CA SER A 635 -8.93 -26.51 5.25
C SER A 635 -8.80 -25.09 5.82
N LEU A 636 -8.73 -24.06 4.96
CA LEU A 636 -8.59 -22.65 5.35
C LEU A 636 -9.78 -22.12 6.14
N ILE A 637 -10.92 -22.82 6.18
CA ILE A 637 -12.07 -22.50 7.05
C ILE A 637 -11.70 -22.46 8.54
N GLN A 638 -10.56 -23.03 8.93
CA GLN A 638 -10.03 -22.97 10.28
C GLN A 638 -9.59 -21.55 10.68
N LEU A 639 -9.26 -20.69 9.70
CA LEU A 639 -8.83 -19.31 9.90
C LEU A 639 -10.05 -18.39 10.11
N ARG A 640 -10.69 -18.50 11.27
CA ARG A 640 -11.96 -17.79 11.56
C ARG A 640 -11.86 -16.26 11.65
N HIS A 641 -10.65 -15.72 11.73
CA HIS A 641 -10.38 -14.28 11.77
C HIS A 641 -9.98 -13.70 10.41
N LEU A 642 -9.95 -14.52 9.37
CA LEU A 642 -9.60 -14.10 8.02
C LEU A 642 -10.64 -13.10 7.50
N GLN A 643 -10.16 -11.95 7.04
CA GLN A 643 -10.93 -10.84 6.49
C GLN A 643 -10.81 -10.81 4.97
N GLU A 644 -9.67 -11.23 4.42
CA GLU A 644 -9.43 -11.26 2.97
C GLU A 644 -8.68 -12.54 2.58
N LEU A 645 -9.21 -13.24 1.58
CA LEU A 645 -8.62 -14.44 1.01
C LEU A 645 -8.59 -14.31 -0.52
N GLU A 646 -7.40 -14.24 -1.10
CA GLU A 646 -7.23 -14.18 -2.55
C GLU A 646 -6.76 -15.53 -3.10
N LEU A 647 -7.57 -16.12 -4.00
CA LEU A 647 -7.31 -17.40 -4.67
C LEU A 647 -7.26 -17.27 -6.19
N THR A 648 -7.12 -16.05 -6.71
CA THR A 648 -7.04 -15.76 -8.15
C THR A 648 -6.04 -16.68 -8.86
N ASN A 649 -6.42 -17.28 -9.98
CA ASN A 649 -5.57 -18.17 -10.77
C ASN A 649 -5.02 -19.41 -10.01
N CYS A 650 -5.66 -19.85 -8.93
CA CYS A 650 -5.34 -21.14 -8.30
C CYS A 650 -6.10 -22.28 -8.99
N PRO A 651 -5.42 -23.27 -9.60
CA PRO A 651 -6.10 -24.38 -10.28
C PRO A 651 -7.03 -25.19 -9.36
N GLY A 652 -6.71 -25.29 -8.07
CA GLY A 652 -7.54 -25.95 -7.06
C GLY A 652 -8.76 -25.14 -6.59
N ALA A 653 -8.90 -23.88 -6.98
CA ALA A 653 -10.00 -23.03 -6.56
C ALA A 653 -11.21 -23.18 -7.50
N SER A 654 -11.95 -24.28 -7.34
CA SER A 654 -13.18 -24.53 -8.11
C SER A 654 -14.34 -23.64 -7.65
N HIS A 655 -15.36 -23.47 -8.49
CA HIS A 655 -16.58 -22.74 -8.11
C HIS A 655 -17.25 -23.34 -6.86
N GLU A 656 -17.29 -24.68 -6.77
CA GLU A 656 -17.81 -25.40 -5.60
C GLU A 656 -17.04 -25.06 -4.32
N LEU A 657 -15.71 -24.93 -4.41
CA LEU A 657 -14.89 -24.51 -3.28
C LEU A 657 -15.23 -23.06 -2.87
N PHE A 658 -15.42 -22.15 -3.82
CA PHE A 658 -15.79 -20.77 -3.49
C PHE A 658 -17.13 -20.68 -2.76
N ASP A 659 -18.12 -21.47 -3.19
CA ASP A 659 -19.41 -21.57 -2.49
C ASP A 659 -19.23 -22.11 -1.06
N TYR A 660 -18.43 -23.18 -0.92
CA TYR A 660 -18.09 -23.76 0.38
C TYR A 660 -17.38 -22.77 1.31
N LEU A 661 -16.38 -22.04 0.81
CA LEU A 661 -15.63 -21.04 1.58
C LEU A 661 -16.54 -19.87 1.97
N LYS A 662 -17.41 -19.38 1.09
CA LYS A 662 -18.37 -18.30 1.40
C LYS A 662 -19.37 -18.71 2.50
N GLU A 663 -19.80 -19.96 2.51
CA GLU A 663 -20.68 -20.49 3.56
C GLU A 663 -19.98 -20.55 4.93
N HIS A 664 -18.71 -20.97 4.95
CA HIS A 664 -17.96 -21.21 6.19
C HIS A 664 -17.15 -19.99 6.70
N LEU A 665 -16.86 -19.02 5.82
CA LEU A 665 -16.15 -17.76 6.14
C LEU A 665 -17.01 -16.54 5.74
N PRO A 666 -18.21 -16.34 6.33
CA PRO A 666 -19.18 -15.33 5.89
C PRO A 666 -18.75 -13.87 6.10
N ARG A 667 -17.64 -13.64 6.81
CA ARG A 667 -17.06 -12.31 7.07
C ARG A 667 -15.78 -12.05 6.28
N CYS A 668 -15.32 -13.04 5.52
CA CYS A 668 -14.11 -12.94 4.70
C CYS A 668 -14.51 -12.49 3.28
N LEU A 669 -13.82 -11.48 2.77
CA LEU A 669 -13.82 -11.14 1.35
C LEU A 669 -12.99 -12.18 0.61
N ILE A 670 -13.65 -13.06 -0.13
CA ILE A 670 -12.99 -14.05 -0.97
C ILE A 670 -12.90 -13.48 -2.38
N ILE A 671 -11.67 -13.36 -2.88
CA ILE A 671 -11.33 -12.87 -4.22
C ILE A 671 -11.05 -14.08 -5.11
N GLU A 672 -11.85 -14.20 -6.17
CA GLU A 672 -11.87 -15.33 -7.11
C GLU A 672 -10.85 -15.22 -8.23
#